data_AF-A0A484LNQ6-F1
#
_entry.id   AF-A0A484LNQ6-F1
#
_cell.length_a   1.000
_cell.length_b   1.000
_cell.length_c   1.000
_cell.angle_alpha   90.00
_cell.angle_beta   90.00
_cell.angle_gamma   90.00
#
_symmetry.space_group_name_H-M   'P 1'
#
loop_
_entity.id
_entity.type
_entity.pdbx_description
1 polymer ?
#
loop_
_entity_poly.entity_id
_entity_poly.type
_entity_poly.pdbx_seq_one_letter_code
_entity_poly.pdbx_strand_id
1 'polypeptide(L)'
;MIWPVLQAVHASQIPFQNPKSHRSIPSRGDACFSSVRMNDWTPSPYGAAYVPPHQRLRSVIVSSSSANGAPQPAGEITNYSLSNKAPVPKPNTINPRPYLPPNQQLQQQQLQSNFLNMQQQNSQSNGVSAEIPAFHGSSNFERVDAWKRKLSTLLQDKDKLEIVSREKKDRRNFEQISALARGMGLYSHVYAKVLVVSKVPLPNYRFDLDDKRPQREVILPPGLTKRVDAHLEKYLSCKPNTTGVPRANITRNFAADEALFELPELLPKSKAAIENILWQRSVQLYTEQQKWQSGEGRGVFAFRCCLPAYQEKDAILSAITQNQVVIISGETGCGKTTQIPQFILESQIESLCGAKCNIICTQPRRISAMSVSERIALERGENLGETVGYKVRLEGVKGRDTHLLFCTTGILLRRLLVDRSLKGVTHVIVDEIHERGMNEDFLLIVLKDLLPRRPELRLILMSATLDANLFSSYFGGAPTVHIPGFTYPVHTHFLENILEMTGYRLTPYNQIDDFGQEKAWKMNKPAPRKRKSKLVSAVEDALGAADFKYYSAQTRESLSCWNPDCLNFNLIEYLLCHICVNEGPGAVLVFMTGWDDISSLKEKLLCHPTLGDASRVLLLACHGSMASSEQRLIFDEPGGGVRKIVLATNIAETSITINDVVYVIDCGKAKEASYDALNNTPCLLPSWISKVSAQQRRGRAGRVRPGMCYHLYPTCVYDALADCQLPEILRTPLQSLCLQIKSLKLGSIPDFLSRALQSPEFLAVQNAIEYLKIIGALDENEDLTVLGRYLTMLPMEPKLGKMIILGAIFNCLDPILTIVAGLSVRDPFLAPVDKKDLAEAAKAQFSRDHSDHLAIVRAYEGWRDAEKDLSGYEYCWRNFISAQSMKVIDSLRKEFYSLLKETGLVDSNPSIYNSWSYDISLVRAVVCYGLYPGICSIVVRCY
;
A
#
# COMPACT_ATOMS: atom_id res chain seq x y z
N MET A 1 28.81 13.18 -2.45
CA MET A 1 29.55 13.25 -1.18
C MET A 1 29.68 11.91 -0.45
N ILE A 2 28.97 10.82 -0.79
CA ILE A 2 28.96 9.59 0.04
C ILE A 2 29.22 8.28 -0.75
N TRP A 3 29.30 8.31 -2.08
CA TRP A 3 29.52 7.07 -2.88
C TRP A 3 30.90 6.40 -2.67
N PRO A 4 32.03 7.14 -2.55
CA PRO A 4 33.34 6.53 -2.28
C PRO A 4 33.50 6.04 -0.84
N VAL A 5 32.85 6.73 0.12
CA VAL A 5 32.93 6.43 1.57
C VAL A 5 32.38 5.04 1.91
N LEU A 6 31.33 4.59 1.21
CA LEU A 6 30.71 3.29 1.43
C LEU A 6 31.48 2.14 0.77
N GLN A 7 32.20 2.38 -0.34
CA GLN A 7 33.08 1.37 -0.94
C GLN A 7 34.29 1.06 -0.06
N ALA A 8 34.84 2.05 0.65
CA ALA A 8 35.97 1.87 1.56
C ALA A 8 35.61 0.98 2.77
N VAL A 9 34.38 1.07 3.28
CA VAL A 9 33.89 0.21 4.36
C VAL A 9 33.61 -1.23 3.88
N HIS A 10 33.29 -1.41 2.60
CA HIS A 10 33.01 -2.73 2.01
C HIS A 10 34.26 -3.54 1.66
N ALA A 11 35.40 -2.87 1.39
CA ALA A 11 36.63 -3.52 0.94
C ALA A 11 37.54 -4.02 2.08
N SER A 12 37.34 -3.57 3.33
CA SER A 12 38.28 -3.82 4.42
C SER A 12 38.00 -5.07 5.28
N GLN A 13 37.15 -6.02 4.83
CA GLN A 13 36.77 -7.20 5.63
C GLN A 13 36.96 -8.58 4.96
N ILE A 14 37.75 -8.70 3.89
CA ILE A 14 38.03 -10.01 3.26
C ILE A 14 39.51 -10.37 3.44
N PRO A 15 39.87 -11.38 4.26
CA PRO A 15 41.20 -11.95 4.22
C PRO A 15 41.32 -12.91 3.02
N PHE A 16 42.26 -12.61 2.12
CA PHE A 16 42.66 -13.50 1.02
C PHE A 16 43.29 -14.79 1.58
N GLN A 17 42.66 -15.94 1.34
CA GLN A 17 43.32 -17.24 1.37
C GLN A 17 43.15 -17.92 0.00
N ASN A 18 44.28 -18.15 -0.68
CA ASN A 18 44.40 -19.00 -1.86
C ASN A 18 44.37 -20.47 -1.43
N PRO A 19 43.74 -21.35 -2.23
CA PRO A 19 44.47 -22.55 -2.64
C PRO A 19 44.22 -22.96 -4.10
N LYS A 20 45.31 -23.35 -4.76
CA LYS A 20 45.33 -24.18 -5.97
C LYS A 20 45.13 -25.64 -5.57
N SER A 21 44.32 -26.41 -6.32
CA SER A 21 44.72 -27.72 -6.90
C SER A 21 43.53 -28.54 -7.44
N HIS A 22 43.62 -28.88 -8.73
CA HIS A 22 43.36 -30.17 -9.38
C HIS A 22 42.10 -31.05 -9.09
N ARG A 23 41.50 -31.45 -10.23
CA ARG A 23 41.11 -32.82 -10.70
C ARG A 23 39.61 -33.15 -10.87
N SER A 24 39.25 -33.17 -12.17
CA SER A 24 38.60 -34.26 -12.94
C SER A 24 37.28 -34.87 -12.46
N ILE A 25 36.24 -34.59 -13.27
CA ILE A 25 35.02 -35.37 -13.45
C ILE A 25 35.31 -36.56 -14.39
N PRO A 26 34.61 -37.71 -14.23
CA PRO A 26 34.23 -38.50 -15.38
C PRO A 26 32.71 -38.66 -15.51
N SER A 27 32.35 -38.89 -16.76
CA SER A 27 31.07 -38.85 -17.43
C SER A 27 30.28 -40.17 -17.41
N ARG A 28 28.96 -40.01 -17.61
CA ARG A 28 28.02 -40.85 -18.40
C ARG A 28 27.69 -42.28 -17.96
N GLY A 29 26.38 -42.55 -17.93
CA GLY A 29 25.75 -43.85 -18.10
C GLY A 29 24.31 -43.67 -18.57
N ASP A 30 24.05 -44.02 -19.82
CA ASP A 30 22.74 -44.04 -20.50
C ASP A 30 21.89 -45.25 -20.07
N ALA A 31 20.55 -45.11 -20.09
CA ALA A 31 19.62 -46.22 -20.35
C ALA A 31 18.25 -45.73 -20.87
N CYS A 32 17.71 -46.51 -21.82
CA CYS A 32 16.69 -46.22 -22.83
C CYS A 32 15.20 -46.29 -22.41
N PHE A 33 14.40 -45.47 -23.11
CA PHE A 33 13.07 -45.65 -23.72
C PHE A 33 12.03 -46.67 -23.17
N SER A 34 10.80 -46.20 -22.92
CA SER A 34 9.64 -46.39 -23.84
C SER A 34 8.39 -45.60 -23.39
N SER A 35 7.50 -45.36 -24.35
CA SER A 35 6.55 -44.26 -24.47
C SER A 35 5.10 -44.60 -24.06
N VAL A 36 4.36 -43.63 -23.51
CA VAL A 36 2.92 -43.44 -23.77
C VAL A 36 2.60 -41.94 -23.85
N ARG A 37 1.91 -41.53 -24.93
CA ARG A 37 1.51 -40.16 -25.25
C ARG A 37 0.31 -39.70 -24.41
N MET A 38 0.40 -38.50 -23.82
CA MET A 38 -0.76 -37.63 -23.58
C MET A 38 -0.34 -36.20 -23.94
N ASN A 39 -1.18 -35.53 -24.74
CA ASN A 39 -0.99 -34.18 -25.23
C ASN A 39 -1.17 -33.18 -24.08
N ASP A 40 -0.07 -32.64 -23.55
CA ASP A 40 -0.11 -31.47 -22.69
C ASP A 40 0.95 -30.46 -23.13
N TRP A 41 0.48 -29.23 -23.37
CA TRP A 41 1.29 -28.05 -23.58
C TRP A 41 2.12 -27.78 -22.33
N THR A 42 3.42 -28.10 -22.37
CA THR A 42 4.39 -27.66 -21.36
C THR A 42 4.84 -26.23 -21.70
N PRO A 43 4.73 -25.26 -20.78
CA PRO A 43 5.36 -23.97 -20.97
C PRO A 43 6.89 -24.12 -20.85
N SER A 44 7.60 -23.57 -21.83
CA SER A 44 9.06 -23.45 -21.87
C SER A 44 9.65 -22.92 -20.55
N PRO A 45 10.78 -23.44 -20.04
CA PRO A 45 11.36 -23.06 -18.74
C PRO A 45 12.11 -21.71 -18.74
N TYR A 46 11.91 -20.87 -19.75
CA TYR A 46 12.51 -19.52 -19.80
C TYR A 46 11.45 -18.51 -20.21
N GLY A 47 10.69 -18.03 -19.23
CA GLY A 47 10.00 -16.74 -19.34
C GLY A 47 11.04 -15.64 -19.30
N ALA A 48 11.61 -15.26 -20.45
CA ALA A 48 12.50 -14.12 -20.54
C ALA A 48 11.77 -12.88 -20.00
N ALA A 49 12.20 -12.38 -18.84
CA ALA A 49 11.69 -11.15 -18.25
C ALA A 49 12.24 -9.96 -19.03
N TYR A 50 11.39 -8.98 -19.36
CA TYR A 50 11.88 -7.70 -19.88
C TYR A 50 12.57 -6.95 -18.73
N VAL A 51 13.90 -6.96 -18.73
CA VAL A 51 14.72 -6.14 -17.83
C VAL A 51 15.23 -4.95 -18.65
N PRO A 52 14.79 -3.70 -18.37
CA PRO A 52 15.38 -2.53 -19.01
C PRO A 52 16.89 -2.53 -18.71
N PRO A 53 17.77 -2.21 -19.68
CA PRO A 53 19.19 -2.06 -19.39
C PRO A 53 19.38 -0.90 -18.41
N HIS A 54 19.52 -1.21 -17.12
CA HIS A 54 20.06 -0.28 -16.15
C HIS A 54 21.53 -0.10 -16.48
N GLN A 55 21.85 0.88 -17.32
CA GLN A 55 23.19 1.44 -17.29
C GLN A 55 23.36 2.05 -15.90
N ARG A 56 23.99 1.28 -14.99
CA ARG A 56 24.65 1.85 -13.80
C ARG A 56 25.38 3.10 -14.30
N LEU A 57 25.21 4.24 -13.63
CA LEU A 57 25.96 5.47 -13.92
C LEU A 57 27.44 5.10 -14.10
N ARG A 58 27.91 4.98 -15.34
CA ARG A 58 29.31 4.66 -15.63
C ARG A 58 30.08 5.95 -15.41
N SER A 59 30.93 5.97 -14.38
CA SER A 59 31.95 6.99 -14.24
C SER A 59 33.02 6.75 -15.31
N VAL A 60 33.14 7.65 -16.29
CA VAL A 60 34.33 7.68 -17.17
C VAL A 60 35.37 8.54 -16.47
N ILE A 61 36.41 7.92 -15.93
CA ILE A 61 37.64 8.62 -15.54
C ILE A 61 38.43 8.82 -16.84
N VAL A 62 38.56 10.07 -17.29
CA VAL A 62 39.42 10.40 -18.42
C VAL A 62 40.87 10.36 -17.94
N SER A 63 41.59 9.30 -18.27
CA SER A 63 43.05 9.22 -18.13
C SER A 63 43.69 9.95 -19.31
N SER A 64 44.37 11.07 -19.07
CA SER A 64 45.15 11.78 -20.07
C SER A 64 46.44 11.03 -20.41
N SER A 65 46.53 10.48 -21.61
CA SER A 65 47.79 10.01 -22.20
C SER A 65 48.61 11.19 -22.74
N SER A 66 49.88 11.19 -22.37
CA SER A 66 50.98 12.08 -22.72
C SER A 66 51.10 12.46 -24.21
N ALA A 67 51.27 13.76 -24.47
CA ALA A 67 51.99 14.26 -25.64
C ALA A 67 52.91 15.42 -25.21
N ASN A 68 54.19 15.27 -25.54
CA ASN A 68 55.29 16.21 -25.26
C ASN A 68 55.09 17.56 -25.97
N GLY A 69 55.42 18.64 -25.26
CA GLY A 69 55.59 19.97 -25.82
C GLY A 69 55.81 21.01 -24.72
N ALA A 70 57.06 21.27 -24.36
CA ALA A 70 57.49 22.35 -23.48
C ALA A 70 57.94 23.57 -24.32
N PRO A 71 58.32 24.74 -23.74
CA PRO A 71 57.53 25.64 -22.90
C PRO A 71 57.70 27.16 -23.28
N GLN A 72 57.03 28.04 -22.51
CA GLN A 72 57.38 29.45 -22.15
C GLN A 72 56.73 30.65 -22.92
N PRO A 73 56.70 31.90 -22.35
CA PRO A 73 56.04 32.33 -21.10
C PRO A 73 55.44 33.78 -21.23
N ALA A 74 55.15 34.42 -20.08
CA ALA A 74 54.82 35.85 -19.84
C ALA A 74 53.30 36.18 -19.73
N GLY A 75 52.83 36.96 -18.75
CA GLY A 75 53.49 37.69 -17.67
C GLY A 75 52.55 37.92 -16.48
N GLU A 76 53.06 37.59 -15.31
CA GLU A 76 53.29 38.44 -14.13
C GLU A 76 52.39 39.67 -13.82
N ILE A 77 52.20 39.85 -12.49
CA ILE A 77 51.95 41.09 -11.70
C ILE A 77 50.47 41.41 -11.33
N THR A 78 50.07 41.73 -10.10
CA THR A 78 50.59 41.54 -8.72
C THR A 78 49.44 41.83 -7.73
N ASN A 79 49.47 41.07 -6.63
CA ASN A 79 49.06 41.30 -5.22
C ASN A 79 48.49 42.64 -4.68
N TYR A 80 47.84 42.45 -3.51
CA TYR A 80 47.63 43.33 -2.33
C TYR A 80 46.23 43.94 -2.18
N SER A 81 45.61 44.06 -1.00
CA SER A 81 45.69 43.37 0.31
C SER A 81 44.57 43.95 1.21
N LEU A 82 44.06 43.09 2.12
CA LEU A 82 43.36 43.33 3.39
C LEU A 82 43.24 44.78 3.95
N SER A 83 42.05 45.12 4.47
CA SER A 83 41.92 45.70 5.83
C SER A 83 40.48 45.61 6.40
N ASN A 84 40.45 45.48 7.73
CA ASN A 84 39.31 45.20 8.63
C ASN A 84 38.33 46.37 8.83
N LYS A 85 37.07 46.06 9.17
CA LYS A 85 36.39 46.33 10.48
C LYS A 85 34.87 46.37 10.32
N ALA A 86 34.17 45.74 11.27
CA ALA A 86 32.71 45.76 11.44
C ALA A 86 32.19 47.16 11.85
N PRO A 87 30.87 47.41 11.72
CA PRO A 87 30.04 47.34 12.93
C PRO A 87 28.62 46.76 12.73
N VAL A 88 28.07 46.32 13.85
CA VAL A 88 26.68 45.86 14.11
C VAL A 88 25.68 47.01 13.99
N PRO A 89 24.41 46.74 13.62
CA PRO A 89 23.31 47.33 14.40
C PRO A 89 22.17 46.36 14.75
N LYS A 90 21.53 46.70 15.87
CA LYS A 90 20.40 46.08 16.58
C LYS A 90 19.03 46.49 16.00
N PRO A 91 17.92 45.86 16.45
CA PRO A 91 16.65 45.75 15.73
C PRO A 91 15.68 46.89 16.05
N ASN A 92 14.68 47.14 15.18
CA ASN A 92 13.46 47.82 15.62
C ASN A 92 12.25 47.72 14.65
N THR A 93 11.15 47.25 15.24
CA THR A 93 9.76 47.76 15.20
C THR A 93 8.94 47.85 13.91
N ILE A 94 7.84 47.10 14.00
CA ILE A 94 6.50 47.18 13.38
C ILE A 94 5.93 48.62 13.35
N ASN A 95 5.45 49.10 12.19
CA ASN A 95 4.03 49.50 11.95
C ASN A 95 3.80 50.15 10.56
N PRO A 96 2.53 50.15 10.08
CA PRO A 96 2.15 50.09 8.67
C PRO A 96 1.74 51.44 8.09
N ARG A 97 1.61 51.54 6.76
CA ARG A 97 0.93 52.64 6.04
C ARG A 97 0.78 52.28 4.54
N PRO A 98 -0.13 52.91 3.77
CA PRO A 98 -1.57 52.67 3.79
C PRO A 98 -2.16 52.44 2.37
N TYR A 99 -3.43 52.05 2.32
CA TYR A 99 -4.28 52.08 1.11
C TYR A 99 -4.38 53.49 0.51
N LEU A 100 -4.34 53.61 -0.82
CA LEU A 100 -4.98 54.66 -1.63
C LEU A 100 -5.49 54.06 -2.96
N PRO A 101 -6.67 54.47 -3.49
CA PRO A 101 -7.46 53.72 -4.48
C PRO A 101 -7.48 54.45 -5.87
N PRO A 102 -8.39 54.15 -6.84
CA PRO A 102 -8.04 53.90 -8.25
C PRO A 102 -8.30 55.08 -9.21
N ASN A 103 -7.58 55.17 -10.35
CA ASN A 103 -8.15 55.37 -11.70
C ASN A 103 -7.14 55.71 -12.81
N GLN A 104 -7.60 55.41 -14.05
CA GLN A 104 -7.14 55.85 -15.39
C GLN A 104 -5.93 55.09 -15.96
N GLN A 105 -6.12 53.99 -16.72
CA GLN A 105 -6.54 53.96 -18.14
C GLN A 105 -5.85 55.01 -19.02
N LEU A 106 -4.71 54.62 -19.63
CA LEU A 106 -4.29 54.92 -21.02
C LEU A 106 -2.80 54.56 -21.21
N GLN A 107 -2.50 53.28 -21.47
CA GLN A 107 -1.38 52.83 -22.32
C GLN A 107 -1.36 51.29 -22.42
N GLN A 108 -2.27 50.75 -23.22
CA GLN A 108 -2.10 49.39 -23.78
C GLN A 108 -2.94 49.23 -25.05
N GLN A 109 -2.65 50.07 -26.05
CA GLN A 109 -3.01 49.85 -27.45
C GLN A 109 -1.86 50.34 -28.33
N GLN A 110 -0.76 49.59 -28.30
CA GLN A 110 0.30 49.58 -29.32
C GLN A 110 1.26 48.47 -28.93
N LEU A 111 0.94 47.24 -29.35
CA LEU A 111 1.84 46.08 -29.57
C LEU A 111 1.02 44.80 -29.86
N GLN A 112 -0.09 44.93 -30.58
CA GLN A 112 -0.81 43.84 -31.24
C GLN A 112 -1.24 44.31 -32.63
N SER A 113 -0.28 44.44 -33.54
CA SER A 113 -0.56 44.72 -34.95
C SER A 113 0.59 44.26 -35.87
N ASN A 114 1.20 43.10 -35.58
CA ASN A 114 2.29 42.55 -36.41
C ASN A 114 2.30 41.01 -36.49
N PHE A 115 1.14 40.35 -36.48
CA PHE A 115 1.07 38.89 -36.72
C PHE A 115 -0.17 38.44 -37.51
N LEU A 116 -0.66 39.27 -38.43
CA LEU A 116 -1.70 38.93 -39.40
C LEU A 116 -1.47 39.76 -40.67
N ASN A 117 -0.49 39.35 -41.50
CA ASN A 117 -0.39 39.67 -42.92
C ASN A 117 0.87 39.01 -43.51
N MET A 118 0.77 37.73 -43.87
CA MET A 118 1.71 37.03 -44.77
C MET A 118 1.04 35.75 -45.31
N GLN A 119 -0.17 35.91 -45.83
CA GLN A 119 -0.85 34.93 -46.67
C GLN A 119 -1.81 35.67 -47.60
N GLN A 120 -1.26 36.19 -48.70
CA GLN A 120 -1.93 36.37 -49.99
C GLN A 120 -0.96 37.07 -50.94
N GLN A 121 -1.07 36.73 -52.23
CA GLN A 121 -0.29 37.20 -53.38
C GLN A 121 0.99 36.40 -53.71
N ASN A 122 0.80 35.32 -54.48
CA ASN A 122 1.32 35.32 -55.84
C ASN A 122 0.63 34.23 -56.68
N SER A 123 -0.08 34.68 -57.70
CA SER A 123 -0.66 33.87 -58.77
C SER A 123 -0.50 34.61 -60.10
N GLN A 124 -0.29 33.82 -61.16
CA GLN A 124 -0.13 34.14 -62.60
C GLN A 124 1.34 34.28 -63.06
N SER A 125 1.82 33.65 -64.12
CA SER A 125 1.26 32.66 -65.08
C SER A 125 2.41 32.17 -65.98
N ASN A 126 2.42 30.90 -66.38
CA ASN A 126 2.55 30.45 -67.78
C ASN A 126 2.66 28.92 -67.85
N GLY A 127 1.78 28.32 -68.65
CA GLY A 127 1.69 26.88 -68.85
C GLY A 127 2.68 26.37 -69.90
N VAL A 128 3.15 25.15 -69.67
CA VAL A 128 3.49 24.19 -70.73
C VAL A 128 3.06 22.81 -70.23
N SER A 129 2.31 22.14 -71.10
CA SER A 129 1.76 20.79 -70.98
C SER A 129 2.86 19.74 -70.78
N ALA A 130 2.72 18.85 -69.80
CA ALA A 130 3.32 17.52 -69.84
C ALA A 130 2.58 16.54 -68.92
N GLU A 131 2.29 15.40 -69.52
CA GLU A 131 1.56 14.21 -69.09
C GLU A 131 1.73 13.76 -67.62
N ILE A 132 0.64 13.17 -67.12
CA ILE A 132 0.52 12.42 -65.87
C ILE A 132 1.49 11.21 -65.89
N PRO A 133 2.38 11.06 -64.89
CA PRO A 133 2.88 9.75 -64.52
C PRO A 133 2.06 9.24 -63.34
N ALA A 134 1.34 8.14 -63.56
CA ALA A 134 0.77 7.33 -62.50
C ALA A 134 1.86 6.95 -61.48
N PHE A 135 1.80 7.52 -60.26
CA PHE A 135 2.65 7.06 -59.18
C PHE A 135 1.99 5.88 -58.46
N HIS A 136 2.55 4.71 -58.76
CA HIS A 136 2.30 3.40 -58.19
C HIS A 136 1.98 3.37 -56.69
N GLY A 137 0.88 2.68 -56.36
CA GLY A 137 0.54 2.22 -55.01
C GLY A 137 1.38 1.03 -54.50
N SER A 138 2.67 0.90 -54.87
CA SER A 138 3.47 -0.27 -54.49
C SER A 138 4.22 -0.17 -53.15
N SER A 139 4.24 0.99 -52.47
CA SER A 139 5.11 1.16 -51.29
C SER A 139 4.56 0.59 -49.97
N ASN A 140 3.27 0.29 -49.87
CA ASN A 140 2.65 -0.19 -48.62
C ASN A 140 2.69 -1.72 -48.49
N PHE A 141 2.52 -2.46 -49.59
CA PHE A 141 2.49 -3.94 -49.57
C PHE A 141 3.87 -4.55 -49.28
N GLU A 142 4.92 -4.11 -49.99
CA GLU A 142 6.29 -4.63 -49.81
C GLU A 142 6.83 -4.42 -48.37
N ARG A 143 6.32 -3.41 -47.68
CA ARG A 143 6.77 -3.01 -46.34
C ARG A 143 6.12 -3.81 -45.22
N VAL A 144 4.86 -4.20 -45.38
CA VAL A 144 4.18 -5.14 -44.46
C VAL A 144 4.84 -6.50 -44.56
N ASP A 145 5.18 -6.96 -45.76
CA ASP A 145 5.92 -8.22 -45.95
C ASP A 145 7.36 -8.16 -45.42
N ALA A 146 8.01 -6.99 -45.48
CA ALA A 146 9.30 -6.77 -44.84
C ALA A 146 9.20 -6.85 -43.30
N TRP A 147 8.15 -6.26 -42.71
CA TRP A 147 7.89 -6.40 -41.27
C TRP A 147 7.51 -7.83 -40.90
N LYS A 148 6.68 -8.50 -41.70
CA LYS A 148 6.34 -9.93 -41.52
C LYS A 148 7.60 -10.79 -41.48
N ARG A 149 8.55 -10.57 -42.39
CA ARG A 149 9.87 -11.22 -42.36
C ARG A 149 10.65 -10.88 -41.09
N LYS A 150 10.79 -9.60 -40.74
CA LYS A 150 11.48 -9.17 -39.51
C LYS A 150 10.90 -9.81 -38.24
N LEU A 151 9.57 -9.89 -38.14
CA LEU A 151 8.87 -10.49 -37.00
C LEU A 151 9.02 -12.03 -36.98
N SER A 152 8.97 -12.68 -38.14
CA SER A 152 9.25 -14.12 -38.25
C SER A 152 10.70 -14.44 -37.85
N THR A 153 11.67 -13.62 -38.27
CA THR A 153 13.07 -13.76 -37.84
C THR A 153 13.20 -13.54 -36.34
N LEU A 154 12.50 -12.55 -35.77
CA LEU A 154 12.49 -12.35 -34.32
C LEU A 154 12.01 -13.61 -33.61
N LEU A 155 10.88 -14.20 -34.01
CA LEU A 155 10.35 -15.41 -33.39
C LEU A 155 11.32 -16.60 -33.44
N GLN A 156 12.08 -16.73 -34.54
CA GLN A 156 13.07 -17.81 -34.72
C GLN A 156 14.37 -17.60 -33.94
N ASP A 157 14.77 -16.34 -33.73
CA ASP A 157 16.00 -15.97 -33.03
C ASP A 157 15.84 -16.13 -31.50
N LYS A 158 16.55 -17.08 -30.87
CA LYS A 158 16.40 -17.35 -29.43
C LYS A 158 16.99 -16.27 -28.53
N ASP A 159 18.00 -15.52 -29.01
CA ASP A 159 18.75 -14.57 -28.20
C ASP A 159 18.15 -13.16 -28.28
N LYS A 160 17.39 -12.87 -29.34
CA LYS A 160 16.77 -11.58 -29.57
C LYS A 160 15.33 -11.52 -29.04
N LEU A 161 15.11 -10.63 -28.08
CA LEU A 161 13.78 -10.42 -27.47
C LEU A 161 12.95 -9.34 -28.18
N GLU A 162 13.60 -8.33 -28.77
CA GLU A 162 12.90 -7.19 -29.37
C GLU A 162 13.55 -6.64 -30.66
N ILE A 163 12.74 -5.92 -31.42
CA ILE A 163 13.11 -5.12 -32.59
C ILE A 163 12.73 -3.66 -32.29
N VAL A 164 13.70 -2.76 -32.43
CA VAL A 164 13.52 -1.31 -32.25
C VAL A 164 13.69 -0.63 -33.61
N SER A 165 12.66 0.08 -34.10
CA SER A 165 12.69 0.89 -35.33
C SER A 165 12.52 2.38 -35.01
N ARG A 166 13.47 3.19 -35.48
CA ARG A 166 13.43 4.66 -35.37
C ARG A 166 12.91 5.34 -36.65
N GLU A 167 12.42 4.59 -37.63
CA GLU A 167 12.01 5.13 -38.93
C GLU A 167 10.71 5.96 -38.85
N LYS A 168 10.64 7.10 -39.56
CA LYS A 168 9.43 7.97 -39.60
C LYS A 168 8.24 7.30 -40.29
N LYS A 169 8.52 6.50 -41.32
CA LYS A 169 7.49 5.84 -42.14
C LYS A 169 6.79 4.71 -41.37
N ASP A 170 7.53 3.92 -40.58
CA ASP A 170 6.96 2.85 -39.75
C ASP A 170 5.97 3.39 -38.69
N ARG A 171 6.23 4.59 -38.15
CA ARG A 171 5.34 5.24 -37.18
C ARG A 171 3.97 5.60 -37.76
N ARG A 172 3.93 6.05 -39.02
CA ARG A 172 2.66 6.35 -39.71
C ARG A 172 1.84 5.08 -39.95
N ASN A 173 2.51 3.94 -40.06
CA ASN A 173 1.91 2.63 -40.32
C ASN A 173 1.81 1.77 -39.04
N PHE A 174 1.93 2.37 -37.86
CA PHE A 174 1.99 1.64 -36.59
C PHE A 174 0.78 0.73 -36.38
N GLU A 175 -0.43 1.17 -36.72
CA GLU A 175 -1.64 0.37 -36.53
C GLU A 175 -1.60 -0.95 -37.31
N GLN A 176 -1.11 -0.93 -38.55
CA GLN A 176 -0.97 -2.13 -39.38
C GLN A 176 0.13 -3.06 -38.87
N ILE A 177 1.29 -2.51 -38.47
CA ILE A 177 2.40 -3.29 -37.91
C ILE A 177 1.98 -3.88 -36.55
N SER A 178 1.24 -3.13 -35.74
CA SER A 178 0.73 -3.57 -34.45
C SER A 178 -0.30 -4.69 -34.59
N ALA A 179 -1.20 -4.60 -35.57
CA ALA A 179 -2.14 -5.67 -35.89
C ALA A 179 -1.42 -6.95 -36.36
N LEU A 180 -0.41 -6.81 -37.23
CA LEU A 180 0.43 -7.93 -37.69
C LEU A 180 1.19 -8.58 -36.53
N ALA A 181 1.86 -7.78 -35.70
CA ALA A 181 2.57 -8.26 -34.52
C ALA A 181 1.64 -8.99 -33.56
N ARG A 182 0.44 -8.43 -33.28
CA ARG A 182 -0.57 -9.07 -32.44
C ARG A 182 -1.03 -10.41 -33.02
N GLY A 183 -1.23 -10.48 -34.34
CA GLY A 183 -1.56 -11.74 -35.04
C GLY A 183 -0.46 -12.80 -34.97
N MET A 184 0.79 -12.40 -34.71
CA MET A 184 1.95 -13.28 -34.52
C MET A 184 2.29 -13.51 -33.03
N GLY A 185 1.44 -13.05 -32.10
CA GLY A 185 1.66 -13.20 -30.65
C GLY A 185 2.73 -12.27 -30.06
N LEU A 186 3.12 -11.20 -30.76
CA LEU A 186 4.14 -10.24 -30.35
C LEU A 186 3.52 -8.95 -29.79
N TYR A 187 4.22 -8.31 -28.86
CA TYR A 187 3.85 -7.03 -28.28
C TYR A 187 4.44 -5.88 -29.09
N SER A 188 3.69 -4.80 -29.28
CA SER A 188 4.18 -3.62 -30.00
C SER A 188 3.79 -2.33 -29.28
N HIS A 189 4.71 -1.36 -29.24
CA HIS A 189 4.50 -0.06 -28.62
C HIS A 189 5.31 1.04 -29.31
N VAL A 190 4.82 2.27 -29.30
CA VAL A 190 5.56 3.45 -29.78
C VAL A 190 5.95 4.33 -28.61
N TYR A 191 7.24 4.44 -28.33
CA TYR A 191 7.80 5.34 -27.32
C TYR A 191 8.28 6.62 -27.99
N ALA A 192 7.62 7.74 -27.70
CA ALA A 192 7.88 9.04 -28.33
C ALA A 192 7.89 8.97 -29.88
N LYS A 193 9.04 8.68 -30.49
CA LYS A 193 9.27 8.59 -31.93
C LYS A 193 9.88 7.23 -32.37
N VAL A 194 9.86 6.23 -31.50
CA VAL A 194 10.50 4.92 -31.70
C VAL A 194 9.46 3.82 -31.59
N LEU A 195 9.35 2.98 -32.62
CA LEU A 195 8.50 1.78 -32.63
C LEU A 195 9.30 0.60 -32.07
N VAL A 196 8.73 -0.13 -31.13
CA VAL A 196 9.32 -1.36 -30.58
C VAL A 196 8.33 -2.51 -30.78
N VAL A 197 8.81 -3.65 -31.25
CA VAL A 197 8.07 -4.91 -31.28
C VAL A 197 8.87 -5.97 -30.54
N SER A 198 8.25 -6.69 -29.62
CA SER A 198 8.92 -7.56 -28.66
C SER A 198 8.17 -8.87 -28.44
N LYS A 199 8.91 -9.93 -28.10
CA LYS A 199 8.35 -11.20 -27.62
C LYS A 199 7.76 -11.09 -26.22
N VAL A 200 8.22 -10.09 -25.47
CA VAL A 200 7.86 -9.86 -24.08
C VAL A 200 7.02 -8.58 -23.96
N PRO A 201 6.12 -8.48 -22.97
CA PRO A 201 5.31 -7.29 -22.77
C PRO A 201 6.17 -6.03 -22.63
N LEU A 202 5.74 -4.97 -23.30
CA LEU A 202 6.46 -3.68 -23.33
C LEU A 202 5.88 -2.74 -22.25
N PRO A 203 6.74 -2.03 -21.47
CA PRO A 203 6.27 -1.03 -20.50
C PRO A 203 5.57 0.17 -21.16
N ASN A 204 4.93 1.02 -20.36
CA ASN A 204 4.31 2.24 -20.87
C ASN A 204 5.35 3.34 -21.10
N TYR A 205 6.49 3.27 -20.40
CA TYR A 205 7.58 4.23 -20.51
C TYR A 205 8.94 3.54 -20.62
N ARG A 206 9.78 4.05 -21.52
CA ARG A 206 11.17 3.64 -21.71
C ARG A 206 12.06 4.86 -21.76
N PHE A 207 12.83 5.08 -20.68
CA PHE A 207 13.71 6.24 -20.58
C PHE A 207 14.81 6.24 -21.64
N ASP A 208 15.25 5.05 -22.07
CA ASP A 208 16.32 4.87 -23.06
C ASP A 208 15.86 5.20 -24.50
N LEU A 209 14.54 5.29 -24.72
CA LEU A 209 13.93 5.63 -26.00
C LEU A 209 13.23 7.00 -25.99
N ASP A 210 13.27 7.74 -24.87
CA ASP A 210 12.66 9.06 -24.76
C ASP A 210 13.60 10.17 -25.26
N ASP A 211 13.47 10.52 -26.55
CA ASP A 211 14.21 11.62 -27.17
C ASP A 211 13.96 12.99 -26.49
N LYS A 212 12.88 13.15 -25.71
CA LYS A 212 12.59 14.42 -24.99
C LYS A 212 13.37 14.53 -23.68
N ARG A 213 13.86 13.42 -23.15
CA ARG A 213 14.58 13.32 -21.87
C ARG A 213 15.82 12.44 -22.04
N PRO A 214 16.81 12.85 -22.85
CA PRO A 214 18.02 12.05 -23.05
C PRO A 214 18.70 11.76 -21.71
N GLN A 215 19.20 10.53 -21.54
CA GLN A 215 20.10 10.20 -20.43
C GLN A 215 21.27 11.18 -20.47
N ARG A 216 21.31 12.13 -19.52
CA ARG A 216 22.49 12.94 -19.32
C ARG A 216 23.46 12.13 -18.49
N GLU A 217 24.63 11.87 -19.04
CA GLU A 217 25.78 11.49 -18.23
C GLU A 217 25.98 12.61 -17.19
N VAL A 218 25.87 12.27 -15.91
CA VAL A 218 26.24 13.18 -14.84
C VAL A 218 27.76 13.25 -14.84
N ILE A 219 28.31 14.24 -15.54
CA ILE A 219 29.74 14.52 -15.50
C ILE A 219 30.04 15.05 -14.09
N LEU A 220 30.54 14.16 -13.23
CA LEU A 220 31.03 14.55 -11.92
C LEU A 220 32.25 15.45 -12.14
N PRO A 221 32.33 16.64 -11.51
CA PRO A 221 33.51 17.48 -11.61
C PRO A 221 34.76 16.69 -11.23
N PRO A 222 35.88 16.79 -11.97
CA PRO A 222 37.08 15.98 -11.70
C PRO A 222 37.68 16.23 -10.31
N GLY A 223 37.38 17.38 -9.69
CA GLY A 223 37.75 17.69 -8.30
C GLY A 223 36.74 17.22 -7.24
N LEU A 224 35.56 16.72 -7.62
CA LEU A 224 34.53 16.31 -6.67
C LEU A 224 35.00 15.12 -5.83
N THR A 225 35.60 14.10 -6.45
CA THR A 225 36.13 12.93 -5.72
C THR A 225 37.18 13.36 -4.71
N LYS A 226 38.17 14.17 -5.13
CA LYS A 226 39.18 14.74 -4.22
C LYS A 226 38.58 15.55 -3.08
N ARG A 227 37.53 16.34 -3.34
CA ARG A 227 36.81 17.09 -2.29
C ARG A 227 36.07 16.15 -1.36
N VAL A 228 35.45 15.08 -1.89
CA VAL A 228 34.77 14.05 -1.09
C VAL A 228 35.78 13.32 -0.21
N ASP A 229 36.93 12.94 -0.75
CA ASP A 229 37.99 12.27 -0.02
C ASP A 229 38.57 13.19 1.06
N ALA A 230 38.81 14.48 0.76
CA ALA A 230 39.25 15.45 1.75
C ALA A 230 38.21 15.69 2.87
N HIS A 231 36.91 15.69 2.54
CA HIS A 231 35.84 15.76 3.55
C HIS A 231 35.75 14.46 4.36
N LEU A 232 35.98 13.30 3.74
CA LEU A 232 36.02 12.01 4.42
C LEU A 232 37.20 11.92 5.39
N GLU A 233 38.40 12.31 4.96
CA GLU A 233 39.58 12.37 5.82
C GLU A 233 39.38 13.35 6.99
N LYS A 234 38.74 14.50 6.74
CA LYS A 234 38.35 15.45 7.79
C LYS A 234 37.35 14.83 8.77
N TYR A 235 36.37 14.08 8.28
CA TYR A 235 35.40 13.39 9.15
C TYR A 235 36.07 12.28 9.97
N LEU A 236 36.92 11.46 9.35
CA LEU A 236 37.65 10.38 10.00
C LEU A 236 38.62 10.91 11.07
N SER A 237 39.23 12.08 10.84
CA SER A 237 40.13 12.74 11.81
C SER A 237 39.39 13.43 12.97
N CYS A 238 38.13 13.84 12.78
CA CYS A 238 37.30 14.37 13.86
C CYS A 238 36.57 13.28 14.68
N LYS A 239 36.63 12.02 14.24
CA LYS A 239 36.02 10.90 14.98
C LYS A 239 36.95 10.51 16.12
N PRO A 240 36.52 10.52 17.40
CA PRO A 240 37.33 9.99 18.47
C PRO A 240 37.64 8.52 18.16
N ASN A 241 38.88 8.09 18.42
CA ASN A 241 39.35 6.72 18.25
C ASN A 241 38.60 5.75 19.19
N THR A 242 37.33 5.47 18.90
CA THR A 242 36.70 4.21 19.27
C THR A 242 36.98 3.21 18.16
N THR A 243 38.23 2.77 18.11
CA THR A 243 38.62 1.51 17.44
C THR A 243 37.93 0.37 18.17
N GLY A 244 36.71 0.12 17.73
CA GLY A 244 35.79 -0.80 18.35
C GLY A 244 34.40 -0.47 17.85
N VAL A 245 34.11 -0.79 16.58
CA VAL A 245 32.77 -1.34 16.35
C VAL A 245 32.69 -2.47 17.37
N PRO A 246 31.74 -2.47 18.33
CA PRO A 246 31.58 -3.62 19.19
C PRO A 246 31.45 -4.77 18.22
N ARG A 247 32.36 -5.74 18.30
CA ARG A 247 32.17 -7.03 17.68
C ARG A 247 30.96 -7.57 18.42
N ALA A 248 29.78 -7.16 17.98
CA ALA A 248 28.54 -7.51 18.61
C ALA A 248 28.58 -9.03 18.58
N ASN A 249 28.61 -9.63 19.77
CA ASN A 249 28.24 -11.00 19.92
C ASN A 249 26.78 -11.07 19.46
N ILE A 250 26.57 -11.19 18.14
CA ILE A 250 25.27 -11.31 17.46
C ILE A 250 24.55 -12.61 17.90
N THR A 251 25.16 -13.37 18.81
CA THR A 251 24.59 -14.59 19.37
C THR A 251 23.77 -14.41 20.65
N ARG A 252 23.59 -13.22 21.25
CA ARG A 252 22.86 -13.16 22.55
C ARG A 252 21.85 -12.03 22.86
N ASN A 253 21.59 -11.06 21.99
CA ASN A 253 20.61 -10.01 22.32
C ASN A 253 19.30 -10.06 21.50
N PHE A 254 18.78 -11.26 21.23
CA PHE A 254 17.33 -11.44 21.05
C PHE A 254 16.56 -11.23 22.37
N ALA A 255 17.27 -11.09 23.50
CA ALA A 255 16.73 -10.91 24.84
C ALA A 255 16.10 -9.53 25.11
N ALA A 256 16.31 -8.51 24.29
CA ALA A 256 15.67 -7.20 24.54
C ALA A 256 14.16 -7.20 24.23
N ASP A 257 13.68 -8.16 23.44
CA ASP A 257 12.24 -8.44 23.25
C ASP A 257 11.71 -9.44 24.32
N GLU A 258 12.56 -9.95 25.24
CA GLU A 258 12.08 -10.75 26.38
C GLU A 258 11.14 -9.94 27.28
N ALA A 259 11.33 -8.62 27.39
CA ALA A 259 10.47 -7.77 28.21
C ALA A 259 9.04 -7.57 27.66
N LEU A 260 8.80 -7.91 26.38
CA LEU A 260 7.49 -7.74 25.72
C LEU A 260 6.71 -9.05 25.56
N PHE A 261 7.38 -10.18 25.74
CA PHE A 261 6.81 -11.53 25.73
C PHE A 261 7.38 -12.39 26.87
N GLU A 262 7.58 -11.81 28.07
CA GLU A 262 8.08 -12.57 29.23
C GLU A 262 7.28 -13.86 29.39
N LEU A 263 7.94 -14.98 29.10
CA LEU A 263 7.63 -16.22 29.79
C LEU A 263 8.10 -16.00 31.23
N PRO A 264 7.33 -16.36 32.26
CA PRO A 264 7.90 -16.54 33.57
C PRO A 264 9.00 -17.61 33.43
N GLU A 265 10.27 -17.21 33.52
CA GLU A 265 11.33 -18.13 33.94
C GLU A 265 11.05 -18.48 35.40
N LEU A 266 10.14 -19.44 35.58
CA LEU A 266 10.09 -20.22 36.80
C LEU A 266 11.38 -21.04 36.80
N LEU A 267 12.25 -20.74 37.77
CA LEU A 267 13.24 -21.66 38.35
C LEU A 267 12.76 -23.11 38.17
N PRO A 268 13.62 -24.09 37.83
CA PRO A 268 13.19 -25.44 37.45
C PRO A 268 12.42 -26.12 38.59
N LYS A 269 11.11 -25.83 38.66
CA LYS A 269 10.12 -26.56 39.44
C LYS A 269 9.92 -27.88 38.70
N SER A 270 9.89 -28.99 39.43
CA SER A 270 9.73 -30.31 38.81
C SER A 270 8.50 -30.31 37.87
N LYS A 271 8.54 -31.14 36.82
CA LYS A 271 7.43 -31.29 35.86
C LYS A 271 6.07 -31.45 36.55
N ALA A 272 6.06 -32.20 37.66
CA ALA A 272 4.89 -32.41 38.51
C ALA A 272 4.40 -31.14 39.23
N ALA A 273 5.30 -30.25 39.65
CA ALA A 273 4.92 -28.99 40.27
C ALA A 273 4.28 -28.02 39.26
N ILE A 274 4.75 -28.00 38.00
CA ILE A 274 4.12 -27.22 36.92
C ILE A 274 2.74 -27.79 36.59
N GLU A 275 2.62 -29.11 36.49
CA GLU A 275 1.33 -29.76 36.26
C GLU A 275 0.32 -29.49 37.38
N ASN A 276 0.74 -29.50 38.64
CA ASN A 276 -0.11 -29.14 39.78
C ASN A 276 -0.57 -27.68 39.73
N ILE A 277 0.31 -26.74 39.38
CA ILE A 277 -0.05 -25.31 39.23
C ILE A 277 -1.08 -25.15 38.11
N LEU A 278 -0.85 -25.79 36.97
CA LEU A 278 -1.78 -25.75 35.83
C LEU A 278 -3.13 -26.38 36.18
N TRP A 279 -3.13 -27.50 36.90
CA TRP A 279 -4.37 -28.15 37.33
C TRP A 279 -5.17 -27.27 38.30
N GLN A 280 -4.53 -26.68 39.31
CA GLN A 280 -5.18 -25.75 40.24
C GLN A 280 -5.79 -24.56 39.50
N ARG A 281 -5.05 -23.99 38.53
CA ARG A 281 -5.55 -22.89 37.70
C ARG A 281 -6.73 -23.31 36.81
N SER A 282 -6.69 -24.50 36.22
CA SER A 282 -7.83 -25.04 35.45
C SER A 282 -9.10 -25.17 36.30
N VAL A 283 -8.98 -25.64 37.56
CA VAL A 283 -10.11 -25.75 38.49
C VAL A 283 -10.67 -24.37 38.84
N GLN A 284 -9.79 -23.37 39.03
CA GLN A 284 -10.20 -21.99 39.27
C GLN A 284 -10.98 -21.43 38.08
N LEU A 285 -10.46 -21.56 36.85
CA LEU A 285 -11.14 -21.12 35.63
C LEU A 285 -12.51 -21.76 35.46
N TYR A 286 -12.63 -23.05 35.77
CA TYR A 286 -13.90 -23.76 35.75
C TYR A 286 -14.91 -23.17 36.75
N THR A 287 -14.47 -22.89 37.97
CA THR A 287 -15.32 -22.32 39.02
C THR A 287 -15.79 -20.90 38.68
N GLU A 288 -14.89 -20.06 38.15
CA GLU A 288 -15.18 -18.70 37.69
C GLU A 288 -16.21 -18.72 36.56
N GLN A 289 -16.03 -19.60 35.56
CA GLN A 289 -16.97 -19.75 34.45
C GLN A 289 -18.37 -20.18 34.91
N GLN A 290 -18.48 -21.16 35.81
CA GLN A 290 -19.76 -21.61 36.35
C GLN A 290 -20.48 -20.51 37.15
N LYS A 291 -19.72 -19.73 37.92
CA LYS A 291 -20.26 -18.60 38.71
C LYS A 291 -20.82 -17.49 37.81
N TRP A 292 -20.10 -17.13 36.74
CA TRP A 292 -20.55 -16.10 35.80
C TRP A 292 -21.81 -16.53 35.04
N GLN A 293 -21.82 -17.76 34.51
CA GLN A 293 -22.94 -18.30 33.72
C GLN A 293 -24.23 -18.45 34.56
N SER A 294 -24.11 -18.80 35.84
CA SER A 294 -25.26 -18.95 36.75
C SER A 294 -25.72 -17.63 37.39
N GLY A 295 -24.86 -16.61 37.45
CA GLY A 295 -25.13 -15.31 38.07
C GLY A 295 -25.54 -14.22 37.06
N GLU A 296 -24.77 -13.14 37.04
CA GLU A 296 -25.02 -11.92 36.26
C GLU A 296 -24.87 -12.13 34.73
N GLY A 297 -24.11 -13.14 34.30
CA GLY A 297 -23.87 -13.45 32.89
C GLY A 297 -25.03 -14.13 32.17
N ARG A 298 -26.13 -14.45 32.85
CA ARG A 298 -27.23 -15.26 32.31
C ARG A 298 -27.87 -14.66 31.05
N GLY A 299 -28.06 -13.34 31.03
CA GLY A 299 -28.62 -12.62 29.87
C GLY A 299 -27.68 -12.61 28.66
N VAL A 300 -26.39 -12.43 28.91
CA VAL A 300 -25.34 -12.49 27.88
C VAL A 300 -25.23 -13.89 27.29
N PHE A 301 -25.28 -14.92 28.14
CA PHE A 301 -25.29 -16.31 27.71
C PHE A 301 -26.49 -16.63 26.83
N ALA A 302 -27.69 -16.19 27.21
CA ALA A 302 -28.90 -16.35 26.40
C ALA A 302 -28.76 -15.70 25.01
N PHE A 303 -28.17 -14.49 24.93
CA PHE A 303 -27.88 -13.83 23.66
C PHE A 303 -26.89 -14.64 22.80
N ARG A 304 -25.82 -15.17 23.39
CA ARG A 304 -24.83 -16.01 22.68
C ARG A 304 -25.48 -17.28 22.11
N CYS A 305 -26.42 -17.89 22.82
CA CYS A 305 -27.16 -19.07 22.34
C CYS A 305 -28.05 -18.79 21.13
N CYS A 306 -28.45 -17.53 20.89
CA CYS A 306 -29.24 -17.15 19.71
C CYS A 306 -28.38 -17.02 18.44
N LEU A 307 -27.04 -16.97 18.54
CA LEU A 307 -26.16 -16.84 17.39
C LEU A 307 -26.07 -18.17 16.62
N PRO A 308 -26.06 -18.15 15.27
CA PRO A 308 -25.95 -19.37 14.47
C PRO A 308 -24.72 -20.22 14.76
N ALA A 309 -23.58 -19.59 15.07
CA ALA A 309 -22.38 -20.30 15.46
C ALA A 309 -22.59 -21.20 16.68
N TYR A 310 -23.51 -20.83 17.60
CA TYR A 310 -23.81 -21.64 18.77
C TYR A 310 -24.56 -22.93 18.42
N GLN A 311 -25.45 -22.89 17.42
CA GLN A 311 -26.18 -24.07 16.96
C GLN A 311 -25.23 -25.13 16.38
N GLU A 312 -24.14 -24.69 15.75
CA GLU A 312 -23.09 -25.55 15.19
C GLU A 312 -21.92 -25.81 16.16
N LYS A 313 -22.04 -25.41 17.44
CA LYS A 313 -20.94 -25.49 18.44
C LYS A 313 -20.32 -26.89 18.51
N ASP A 314 -21.15 -27.92 18.64
CA ASP A 314 -20.69 -29.30 18.82
C ASP A 314 -20.02 -29.85 17.55
N ALA A 315 -20.56 -29.52 16.37
CA ALA A 315 -19.98 -29.89 15.09
C ALA A 315 -18.59 -29.24 14.89
N ILE A 316 -18.47 -27.96 15.24
CA ILE A 316 -17.21 -27.20 15.19
C ILE A 316 -16.16 -27.82 16.13
N LEU A 317 -16.51 -28.06 17.39
CA LEU A 317 -15.59 -28.63 18.38
C LEU A 317 -15.15 -30.05 18.02
N SER A 318 -16.07 -30.87 17.51
CA SER A 318 -15.78 -32.21 17.01
C SER A 318 -14.79 -32.17 15.84
N ALA A 319 -15.02 -31.30 14.85
CA ALA A 319 -14.13 -31.12 13.71
C ALA A 319 -12.72 -30.70 14.13
N ILE A 320 -12.59 -29.72 15.05
CA ILE A 320 -11.32 -29.22 15.57
C ILE A 320 -10.56 -30.31 16.34
N THR A 321 -11.27 -31.16 17.09
CA THR A 321 -10.66 -32.24 17.86
C THR A 321 -10.14 -33.36 16.96
N GLN A 322 -10.88 -33.69 15.90
CA GLN A 322 -10.55 -34.78 14.98
C GLN A 322 -9.49 -34.40 13.94
N ASN A 323 -9.37 -33.12 13.57
CA ASN A 323 -8.54 -32.68 12.45
C ASN A 323 -7.50 -31.65 12.87
N GLN A 324 -6.30 -31.71 12.29
CA GLN A 324 -5.26 -30.74 12.58
C GLN A 324 -5.57 -29.35 11.99
N VAL A 325 -6.20 -29.32 10.81
CA VAL A 325 -6.62 -28.10 10.12
C VAL A 325 -8.13 -28.17 9.89
N VAL A 326 -8.85 -27.10 10.23
CA VAL A 326 -10.30 -26.97 9.98
C VAL A 326 -10.59 -25.62 9.36
N ILE A 327 -11.45 -25.61 8.35
CA ILE A 327 -11.94 -24.39 7.73
C ILE A 327 -13.36 -24.16 8.19
N ILE A 328 -13.65 -22.97 8.68
CA ILE A 328 -14.97 -22.58 9.14
C ILE A 328 -15.45 -21.43 8.26
N SER A 329 -16.49 -21.69 7.47
CA SER A 329 -17.14 -20.70 6.63
C SER A 329 -18.47 -20.28 7.26
N GLY A 330 -18.90 -19.05 7.02
CA GLY A 330 -20.23 -18.58 7.40
C GLY A 330 -20.35 -17.08 7.19
N GLU A 331 -21.55 -16.56 7.00
CA GLU A 331 -21.73 -15.14 6.67
C GLU A 331 -21.27 -14.17 7.77
N THR A 332 -21.12 -12.89 7.46
CA THR A 332 -20.85 -11.87 8.49
C THR A 332 -22.01 -11.81 9.49
N GLY A 333 -21.70 -11.75 10.79
CA GLY A 333 -22.73 -11.68 11.84
C GLY A 333 -23.16 -13.03 12.42
N CYS A 334 -22.73 -14.18 11.85
CA CYS A 334 -23.07 -15.49 12.43
C CYS A 334 -22.35 -15.82 13.75
N GLY A 335 -21.38 -15.00 14.17
CA GLY A 335 -20.67 -15.13 15.45
C GLY A 335 -19.30 -15.81 15.39
N LYS A 336 -18.73 -16.12 14.21
CA LYS A 336 -17.42 -16.79 14.05
C LYS A 336 -16.31 -16.21 14.96
N THR A 337 -16.00 -14.93 14.73
CA THR A 337 -14.88 -14.22 15.36
C THR A 337 -14.99 -14.12 16.88
N THR A 338 -16.21 -13.94 17.41
CA THR A 338 -16.42 -13.80 18.85
C THR A 338 -16.63 -15.14 19.55
N GLN A 339 -17.30 -16.10 18.90
CA GLN A 339 -17.77 -17.32 19.57
C GLN A 339 -16.82 -18.51 19.42
N ILE A 340 -16.21 -18.74 18.25
CA ILE A 340 -15.36 -19.93 18.02
C ILE A 340 -14.15 -19.99 18.97
N PRO A 341 -13.39 -18.90 19.19
CA PRO A 341 -12.30 -18.93 20.16
C PRO A 341 -12.80 -19.21 21.59
N GLN A 342 -13.98 -18.69 21.95
CA GLN A 342 -14.61 -18.96 23.25
C GLN A 342 -15.03 -20.42 23.37
N PHE A 343 -15.64 -21.03 22.35
CA PHE A 343 -16.04 -22.44 22.38
C PHE A 343 -14.87 -23.37 22.65
N ILE A 344 -13.73 -23.12 21.99
CA ILE A 344 -12.50 -23.89 22.20
C ILE A 344 -12.03 -23.74 23.64
N LEU A 345 -11.92 -22.50 24.13
CA LEU A 345 -11.45 -22.23 25.49
C LEU A 345 -12.40 -22.83 26.56
N GLU A 346 -13.71 -22.62 26.42
CA GLU A 346 -14.75 -23.13 27.31
C GLU A 346 -14.74 -24.66 27.36
N SER A 347 -14.63 -25.33 26.21
CA SER A 347 -14.53 -26.80 26.14
C SER A 347 -13.28 -27.34 26.84
N GLN A 348 -12.15 -26.62 26.73
CA GLN A 348 -10.93 -26.98 27.44
C GLN A 348 -11.03 -26.71 28.95
N ILE A 349 -11.73 -25.65 29.36
CA ILE A 349 -12.03 -25.36 30.78
C ILE A 349 -12.94 -26.44 31.37
N GLU A 350 -14.01 -26.83 30.67
CA GLU A 350 -14.93 -27.91 31.05
C GLU A 350 -14.18 -29.25 31.19
N SER A 351 -13.16 -29.48 30.37
CA SER A 351 -12.28 -30.65 30.44
C SER A 351 -11.14 -30.53 31.46
N LEU A 352 -11.15 -29.51 32.34
CA LEU A 352 -10.09 -29.18 33.32
C LEU A 352 -8.69 -29.01 32.70
N CYS A 353 -8.62 -28.70 31.42
CA CYS A 353 -7.41 -28.41 30.66
C CYS A 353 -7.28 -26.91 30.31
N GLY A 354 -8.14 -26.05 30.85
CA GLY A 354 -8.19 -24.62 30.53
C GLY A 354 -6.85 -23.89 30.66
N ALA A 355 -6.09 -24.15 31.74
CA ALA A 355 -4.79 -23.50 31.95
C ALA A 355 -3.69 -23.98 30.97
N LYS A 356 -3.88 -25.13 30.32
CA LYS A 356 -2.99 -25.63 29.25
C LYS A 356 -3.38 -25.08 27.88
N CYS A 357 -4.60 -24.59 27.73
CA CYS A 357 -5.09 -24.01 26.49
C CYS A 357 -4.44 -22.64 26.26
N ASN A 358 -3.96 -22.42 25.05
CA ASN A 358 -3.40 -21.14 24.63
C ASN A 358 -3.72 -20.93 23.15
N ILE A 359 -4.54 -19.93 22.88
CA ILE A 359 -5.15 -19.63 21.59
C ILE A 359 -4.61 -18.28 21.11
N ILE A 360 -4.11 -18.25 19.89
CA ILE A 360 -3.81 -16.99 19.18
C ILE A 360 -4.81 -16.84 18.06
N CYS A 361 -5.55 -15.74 18.04
CA CYS A 361 -6.47 -15.39 16.98
C CYS A 361 -5.94 -14.16 16.22
N THR A 362 -5.61 -14.32 14.94
CA THR A 362 -5.15 -13.20 14.13
C THR A 362 -6.33 -12.44 13.53
N GLN A 363 -6.20 -11.11 13.51
CA GLN A 363 -7.13 -10.19 12.87
C GLN A 363 -6.37 -9.33 11.84
N PRO A 364 -6.97 -9.02 10.67
CA PRO A 364 -6.29 -8.21 9.65
C PRO A 364 -6.05 -6.77 10.11
N ARG A 365 -6.92 -6.23 11.00
CA ARG A 365 -6.88 -4.82 11.42
C ARG A 365 -6.72 -4.66 12.93
N ARG A 366 -6.03 -3.59 13.32
CA ARG A 366 -5.79 -3.25 14.74
C ARG A 366 -7.09 -3.04 15.51
N ILE A 367 -8.02 -2.26 14.94
CA ILE A 367 -9.30 -1.96 15.58
C ILE A 367 -10.12 -3.23 15.84
N SER A 368 -10.10 -4.19 14.90
CA SER A 368 -10.80 -5.48 15.05
C SER A 368 -10.22 -6.30 16.20
N ALA A 369 -8.89 -6.42 16.29
CA ALA A 369 -8.24 -7.13 17.40
C ALA A 369 -8.63 -6.55 18.78
N MET A 370 -8.67 -5.22 18.87
CA MET A 370 -9.05 -4.50 20.09
C MET A 370 -10.53 -4.70 20.41
N SER A 371 -11.44 -4.31 19.52
CA SER A 371 -12.88 -4.32 19.78
C SER A 371 -13.42 -5.74 20.00
N VAL A 372 -12.88 -6.74 19.30
CA VAL A 372 -13.28 -8.14 19.50
C VAL A 372 -12.82 -8.62 20.88
N SER A 373 -11.59 -8.31 21.28
CA SER A 373 -11.09 -8.70 22.61
C SER A 373 -11.90 -8.03 23.74
N GLU A 374 -12.22 -6.73 23.60
CA GLU A 374 -13.07 -5.99 24.55
C GLU A 374 -14.46 -6.63 24.65
N ARG A 375 -15.07 -6.92 23.49
CA ARG A 375 -16.38 -7.56 23.43
C ARG A 375 -16.39 -8.92 24.11
N ILE A 376 -15.39 -9.76 23.86
CA ILE A 376 -15.31 -11.10 24.45
C ILE A 376 -15.05 -11.02 25.96
N ALA A 377 -14.18 -10.11 26.43
CA ALA A 377 -13.98 -9.90 27.86
C ALA A 377 -15.29 -9.52 28.57
N LEU A 378 -16.08 -8.62 27.96
CA LEU A 378 -17.43 -8.28 28.44
C LEU A 378 -18.38 -9.48 28.41
N GLU A 379 -18.35 -10.30 27.36
CA GLU A 379 -19.20 -11.50 27.25
C GLU A 379 -18.90 -12.54 28.36
N ARG A 380 -17.66 -12.55 28.84
CA ARG A 380 -17.15 -13.44 29.89
C ARG A 380 -17.20 -12.84 31.30
N GLY A 381 -17.59 -11.57 31.44
CA GLY A 381 -17.66 -10.89 32.74
C GLY A 381 -16.29 -10.62 33.36
N GLU A 382 -15.26 -10.47 32.54
CA GLU A 382 -13.87 -10.25 32.97
C GLU A 382 -13.30 -8.94 32.41
N ASN A 383 -12.21 -8.45 33.01
CA ASN A 383 -11.46 -7.34 32.45
C ASN A 383 -10.49 -7.82 31.36
N LEU A 384 -10.21 -6.95 30.39
CA LEU A 384 -9.14 -7.19 29.44
C LEU A 384 -7.79 -7.42 30.16
N GLY A 385 -7.06 -8.42 29.70
CA GLY A 385 -5.78 -8.83 30.27
C GLY A 385 -5.88 -9.97 31.29
N GLU A 386 -7.10 -10.38 31.66
CA GLU A 386 -7.33 -11.63 32.41
C GLU A 386 -7.19 -12.83 31.47
N THR A 387 -8.26 -13.55 31.13
CA THR A 387 -8.17 -14.70 30.21
C THR A 387 -8.09 -14.28 28.75
N VAL A 388 -8.67 -13.13 28.42
CA VAL A 388 -8.69 -12.54 27.08
C VAL A 388 -7.83 -11.29 27.02
N GLY A 389 -7.02 -11.17 25.98
CA GLY A 389 -6.20 -9.99 25.74
C GLY A 389 -5.97 -9.72 24.26
N TYR A 390 -5.32 -8.61 23.97
CA TYR A 390 -4.90 -8.29 22.61
C TYR A 390 -3.46 -7.78 22.54
N LYS A 391 -2.83 -7.96 21.40
CA LYS A 391 -1.54 -7.35 21.07
C LYS A 391 -1.56 -6.83 19.64
N VAL A 392 -1.43 -5.51 19.50
CA VAL A 392 -1.24 -4.84 18.21
C VAL A 392 0.09 -4.09 18.24
N ARG A 393 0.44 -3.42 17.14
CA ARG A 393 1.62 -2.56 17.13
C ARG A 393 1.41 -1.37 18.07
N LEU A 394 2.43 -1.01 18.86
CA LEU A 394 2.46 0.06 19.87
C LEU A 394 1.57 -0.12 21.10
N GLU A 395 0.70 -1.13 21.13
CA GLU A 395 -0.34 -1.23 22.15
C GLU A 395 -0.72 -2.69 22.39
N GLY A 396 -1.05 -3.05 23.63
CA GLY A 396 -1.59 -4.35 23.93
C GLY A 396 -1.86 -4.51 25.41
N VAL A 397 -2.86 -5.32 25.72
CA VAL A 397 -3.25 -5.70 27.08
C VAL A 397 -3.15 -7.21 27.16
N LYS A 398 -2.16 -7.69 27.91
CA LYS A 398 -1.90 -9.13 28.14
C LYS A 398 -1.39 -9.31 29.57
N GLY A 399 -2.11 -10.10 30.37
CA GLY A 399 -1.68 -10.52 31.69
C GLY A 399 -0.94 -11.86 31.66
N ARG A 400 -0.58 -12.36 32.84
CA ARG A 400 0.08 -13.66 33.01
C ARG A 400 -0.85 -14.83 32.66
N ASP A 401 -2.15 -14.67 32.90
CA ASP A 401 -3.17 -15.69 32.71
C ASP A 401 -3.96 -15.54 31.40
N THR A 402 -3.44 -14.76 30.44
CA THR A 402 -4.09 -14.59 29.14
C THR A 402 -3.93 -15.85 28.29
N HIS A 403 -5.04 -16.57 28.12
CA HIS A 403 -5.14 -17.81 27.36
C HIS A 403 -5.70 -17.61 25.94
N LEU A 404 -6.41 -16.51 25.70
CA LEU A 404 -6.92 -16.11 24.39
C LEU A 404 -6.34 -14.75 24.00
N LEU A 405 -5.41 -14.76 23.05
CA LEU A 405 -4.73 -13.55 22.58
C LEU A 405 -5.18 -13.20 21.16
N PHE A 406 -5.84 -12.06 21.00
CA PHE A 406 -6.09 -11.46 19.70
C PHE A 406 -4.88 -10.64 19.24
N CYS A 407 -4.41 -10.81 18.02
CA CYS A 407 -3.32 -9.99 17.52
C CYS A 407 -3.45 -9.68 16.03
N THR A 408 -2.71 -8.70 15.53
CA THR A 408 -2.61 -8.57 14.08
C THR A 408 -1.72 -9.66 13.49
N THR A 409 -1.94 -10.02 12.22
CA THR A 409 -1.14 -11.00 11.47
C THR A 409 0.36 -10.69 11.56
N GLY A 410 0.74 -9.40 11.46
CA GLY A 410 2.13 -8.96 11.57
C GLY A 410 2.77 -9.20 12.95
N ILE A 411 2.00 -9.18 14.05
CA ILE A 411 2.51 -9.50 15.39
C ILE A 411 2.85 -10.99 15.51
N LEU A 412 2.00 -11.87 14.96
CA LEU A 412 2.28 -13.30 14.94
C LEU A 412 3.49 -13.64 14.06
N LEU A 413 3.62 -13.00 12.90
CA LEU A 413 4.81 -13.15 12.04
C LEU A 413 6.09 -12.70 12.76
N ARG A 414 6.04 -11.62 13.55
CA ARG A 414 7.17 -11.19 14.38
C ARG A 414 7.51 -12.21 15.47
N ARG A 415 6.51 -12.79 16.11
CA ARG A 415 6.73 -13.88 17.08
C ARG A 415 7.39 -15.10 16.42
N LEU A 416 7.00 -15.45 15.19
CA LEU A 416 7.60 -16.54 14.42
C LEU A 416 9.08 -16.29 14.04
N LEU A 417 9.55 -15.02 14.02
CA LEU A 417 10.98 -14.71 13.86
C LEU A 417 11.81 -15.22 15.05
N VAL A 418 11.25 -15.12 16.25
CA VAL A 418 11.92 -15.48 17.52
C VAL A 418 11.64 -16.95 17.88
N ASP A 419 10.36 -17.34 17.85
CA ASP A 419 9.89 -18.69 18.16
C ASP A 419 9.23 -19.33 16.94
N ARG A 420 10.06 -20.00 16.14
CA ARG A 420 9.63 -20.72 14.92
C ARG A 420 8.70 -21.90 15.19
N SER A 421 8.63 -22.37 16.43
CA SER A 421 7.83 -23.52 16.82
C SER A 421 6.53 -23.16 17.53
N LEU A 422 6.30 -21.87 17.81
CA LEU A 422 5.17 -21.40 18.62
C LEU A 422 4.98 -22.22 19.91
N LYS A 423 6.05 -22.39 20.69
CA LYS A 423 6.04 -23.18 21.93
C LYS A 423 4.95 -22.69 22.88
N GLY A 424 4.21 -23.64 23.42
CA GLY A 424 3.13 -23.38 24.36
C GLY A 424 1.85 -22.83 23.72
N VAL A 425 1.79 -22.64 22.41
CA VAL A 425 0.54 -22.34 21.69
C VAL A 425 -0.12 -23.66 21.30
N THR A 426 -1.42 -23.78 21.57
CA THR A 426 -2.20 -24.99 21.28
C THR A 426 -3.06 -24.84 20.03
N HIS A 427 -3.60 -23.65 19.81
CA HIS A 427 -4.49 -23.34 18.69
C HIS A 427 -4.06 -22.02 18.05
N VAL A 428 -3.98 -22.01 16.72
CA VAL A 428 -3.85 -20.78 15.93
C VAL A 428 -5.11 -20.63 15.10
N ILE A 429 -5.75 -19.47 15.22
CA ILE A 429 -6.93 -19.11 14.45
C ILE A 429 -6.51 -17.97 13.51
N VAL A 430 -6.69 -18.18 12.21
CA VAL A 430 -6.53 -17.13 11.21
C VAL A 430 -7.91 -16.69 10.77
N ASP A 431 -8.34 -15.51 11.24
CA ASP A 431 -9.65 -14.95 10.90
C ASP A 431 -9.59 -14.12 9.61
N GLU A 432 -10.77 -13.90 9.01
CA GLU A 432 -10.97 -13.04 7.84
C GLU A 432 -10.06 -13.41 6.63
N ILE A 433 -9.76 -14.70 6.42
CA ILE A 433 -8.83 -15.17 5.37
C ILE A 433 -9.25 -14.79 3.95
N HIS A 434 -10.51 -14.45 3.75
CA HIS A 434 -11.07 -14.00 2.47
C HIS A 434 -10.67 -12.58 2.10
N GLU A 435 -10.12 -11.76 3.01
CA GLU A 435 -9.53 -10.46 2.65
C GLU A 435 -8.26 -10.64 1.80
N ARG A 436 -7.61 -11.82 1.84
CA ARG A 436 -6.44 -12.18 1.02
C ARG A 436 -5.33 -11.12 1.05
N GLY A 437 -5.09 -10.57 2.25
CA GLY A 437 -4.01 -9.62 2.49
C GLY A 437 -2.62 -10.26 2.39
N MET A 438 -1.60 -9.42 2.20
CA MET A 438 -0.24 -9.93 1.93
C MET A 438 0.32 -10.73 3.12
N ASN A 439 0.10 -10.27 4.35
CA ASN A 439 0.63 -10.94 5.54
C ASN A 439 -0.13 -12.23 5.85
N GLU A 440 -1.42 -12.28 5.52
CA GLU A 440 -2.30 -13.43 5.72
C GLU A 440 -1.84 -14.58 4.82
N ASP A 441 -1.74 -14.34 3.50
CA ASP A 441 -1.25 -15.35 2.55
C ASP A 441 0.19 -15.80 2.92
N PHE A 442 1.04 -14.87 3.37
CA PHE A 442 2.38 -15.20 3.86
C PHE A 442 2.37 -16.10 5.10
N LEU A 443 1.53 -15.76 6.10
CA LEU A 443 1.37 -16.53 7.32
C LEU A 443 0.87 -17.95 7.01
N LEU A 444 -0.05 -18.11 6.06
CA LEU A 444 -0.56 -19.43 5.68
C LEU A 444 0.54 -20.35 5.13
N ILE A 445 1.49 -19.83 4.35
CA ILE A 445 2.64 -20.62 3.87
C ILE A 445 3.50 -21.06 5.06
N VAL A 446 3.80 -20.14 5.98
CA VAL A 446 4.64 -20.43 7.16
C VAL A 446 3.97 -21.46 8.08
N LEU A 447 2.67 -21.32 8.32
CA LEU A 447 1.91 -22.27 9.13
C LEU A 447 1.81 -23.64 8.46
N LYS A 448 1.61 -23.70 7.14
CA LYS A 448 1.61 -24.97 6.40
C LYS A 448 2.94 -25.71 6.53
N ASP A 449 4.07 -25.00 6.48
CA ASP A 449 5.41 -25.57 6.69
C ASP A 449 5.66 -25.96 8.16
N LEU A 450 4.94 -25.36 9.12
CA LEU A 450 5.01 -25.67 10.56
C LEU A 450 4.17 -26.91 10.92
N LEU A 451 3.02 -27.08 10.26
CA LEU A 451 2.13 -28.25 10.24
C LEU A 451 2.80 -29.57 10.63
N PRO A 452 3.68 -30.10 9.76
CA PRO A 452 4.31 -31.41 9.94
C PRO A 452 5.26 -31.49 11.15
N ARG A 453 5.75 -30.36 11.66
CA ARG A 453 6.71 -30.31 12.77
C ARG A 453 6.02 -30.26 14.14
N ARG A 454 4.74 -29.87 14.18
CA ARG A 454 3.93 -29.67 15.39
C ARG A 454 2.57 -30.38 15.21
N PRO A 455 2.54 -31.73 15.25
CA PRO A 455 1.33 -32.51 14.98
C PRO A 455 0.17 -32.24 15.95
N GLU A 456 0.48 -31.76 17.16
CA GLU A 456 -0.52 -31.39 18.18
C GLU A 456 -1.08 -29.96 18.04
N LEU A 457 -0.45 -29.09 17.23
CA LEU A 457 -0.94 -27.74 16.96
C LEU A 457 -2.18 -27.81 16.08
N ARG A 458 -3.26 -27.13 16.50
CA ARG A 458 -4.49 -27.02 15.71
C ARG A 458 -4.57 -25.69 14.98
N LEU A 459 -4.91 -25.72 13.70
CA LEU A 459 -5.10 -24.54 12.86
C LEU A 459 -6.55 -24.41 12.44
N ILE A 460 -7.15 -23.26 12.73
CA ILE A 460 -8.52 -22.94 12.37
C ILE A 460 -8.48 -21.76 11.41
N LEU A 461 -9.08 -21.92 10.24
CA LEU A 461 -9.17 -20.88 9.21
C LEU A 461 -10.61 -20.40 9.11
N MET A 462 -10.87 -19.12 9.39
CA MET A 462 -12.22 -18.57 9.39
C MET A 462 -12.43 -17.65 8.20
N SER A 463 -13.52 -17.88 7.45
CA SER A 463 -13.88 -17.09 6.26
C SER A 463 -15.34 -16.64 6.32
N ALA A 464 -15.60 -15.41 5.86
CA ALA A 464 -16.97 -14.91 5.70
C ALA A 464 -17.63 -15.36 4.38
N THR A 465 -16.87 -15.96 3.48
CA THR A 465 -17.26 -16.23 2.09
C THR A 465 -17.24 -17.72 1.76
N LEU A 466 -17.93 -18.08 0.68
CA LEU A 466 -18.12 -19.47 0.22
C LEU A 466 -16.89 -20.11 -0.44
N ASP A 467 -15.78 -19.39 -0.63
CA ASP A 467 -14.56 -19.92 -1.26
C ASP A 467 -13.70 -20.76 -0.29
N ALA A 468 -14.33 -21.64 0.48
CA ALA A 468 -13.65 -22.56 1.40
C ALA A 468 -12.87 -23.65 0.65
N ASN A 469 -13.25 -23.95 -0.60
CA ASN A 469 -12.64 -24.99 -1.41
C ASN A 469 -11.17 -24.70 -1.75
N LEU A 470 -10.86 -23.44 -2.06
CA LEU A 470 -9.49 -23.01 -2.35
C LEU A 470 -8.56 -23.28 -1.15
N PHE A 471 -8.99 -22.89 0.06
CA PHE A 471 -8.23 -23.15 1.28
C PHE A 471 -8.18 -24.64 1.63
N SER A 472 -9.28 -25.38 1.44
CA SER A 472 -9.34 -26.82 1.72
C SER A 472 -8.33 -27.58 0.86
N SER A 473 -8.32 -27.29 -0.45
CA SER A 473 -7.38 -27.89 -1.40
C SER A 473 -5.93 -27.53 -1.05
N TYR A 474 -5.67 -26.29 -0.65
CA TYR A 474 -4.33 -25.86 -0.24
C TYR A 474 -3.80 -26.59 0.99
N PHE A 475 -4.68 -26.93 1.95
CA PHE A 475 -4.33 -27.69 3.15
C PHE A 475 -4.61 -29.21 3.03
N GLY A 476 -4.63 -29.74 1.81
CA GLY A 476 -4.69 -31.19 1.58
C GLY A 476 -6.08 -31.81 1.78
N GLY A 477 -7.14 -31.06 1.47
CA GLY A 477 -8.53 -31.51 1.63
C GLY A 477 -9.06 -31.33 3.05
N ALA A 478 -8.60 -30.29 3.76
CA ALA A 478 -9.03 -30.00 5.13
C ALA A 478 -10.57 -29.86 5.21
N PRO A 479 -11.22 -30.42 6.24
CA PRO A 479 -12.67 -30.38 6.37
C PRO A 479 -13.17 -28.94 6.53
N THR A 480 -14.32 -28.69 5.90
CA THR A 480 -15.01 -27.41 5.98
C THR A 480 -16.30 -27.57 6.78
N VAL A 481 -16.48 -26.72 7.79
CA VAL A 481 -17.73 -26.59 8.56
C VAL A 481 -18.39 -25.28 8.15
N HIS A 482 -19.64 -25.35 7.69
CA HIS A 482 -20.40 -24.19 7.26
C HIS A 482 -21.41 -23.79 8.33
N ILE A 483 -21.28 -22.57 8.85
CA ILE A 483 -22.23 -21.97 9.78
C ILE A 483 -23.28 -21.20 8.96
N PRO A 484 -24.57 -21.56 9.06
CA PRO A 484 -25.62 -20.84 8.37
C PRO A 484 -25.66 -19.37 8.83
N GLY A 485 -25.86 -18.46 7.88
CA GLY A 485 -26.03 -17.04 8.18
C GLY A 485 -27.37 -16.76 8.87
N PHE A 486 -27.36 -15.86 9.85
CA PHE A 486 -28.56 -15.17 10.32
C PHE A 486 -28.39 -13.70 9.96
N THR A 487 -28.62 -13.39 8.69
CA THR A 487 -28.89 -12.03 8.27
C THR A 487 -30.39 -11.90 8.07
N TYR A 488 -30.98 -10.85 8.63
CA TYR A 488 -32.34 -10.51 8.27
C TYR A 488 -32.42 -10.25 6.77
N PRO A 489 -33.56 -10.55 6.12
CA PRO A 489 -33.68 -10.38 4.68
C PRO A 489 -33.35 -8.94 4.27
N VAL A 490 -32.40 -8.80 3.34
CA VAL A 490 -32.04 -7.52 2.73
C VAL A 490 -32.55 -7.49 1.30
N HIS A 491 -33.47 -6.56 1.03
CA HIS A 491 -33.97 -6.31 -0.33
C HIS A 491 -32.95 -5.51 -1.12
N THR A 492 -32.63 -5.98 -2.33
CA THR A 492 -31.62 -5.36 -3.19
C THR A 492 -32.30 -4.66 -4.36
N HIS A 493 -31.87 -3.43 -4.64
CA HIS A 493 -32.29 -2.66 -5.80
C HIS A 493 -31.06 -2.25 -6.62
N PHE A 494 -31.01 -2.64 -7.89
CA PHE A 494 -30.02 -2.15 -8.84
C PHE A 494 -30.47 -0.83 -9.47
N LEU A 495 -29.57 -0.17 -10.19
CA LEU A 495 -29.79 1.17 -10.72
C LEU A 495 -31.10 1.31 -11.49
N GLU A 496 -31.42 0.35 -12.37
CA GLU A 496 -32.65 0.32 -13.14
C GLU A 496 -33.91 0.29 -12.26
N ASN A 497 -33.88 -0.45 -11.14
CA ASN A 497 -34.99 -0.49 -10.19
C ASN A 497 -35.08 0.81 -9.40
N ILE A 498 -33.94 1.39 -9.03
CA ILE A 498 -33.89 2.68 -8.29
C ILE A 498 -34.50 3.78 -9.15
N LEU A 499 -34.13 3.88 -10.43
CA LEU A 499 -34.66 4.89 -11.34
C LEU A 499 -36.17 4.69 -11.57
N GLU A 500 -36.61 3.44 -11.75
CA GLU A 500 -38.02 3.12 -11.95
C GLU A 500 -38.88 3.45 -10.72
N MET A 501 -38.45 3.07 -9.51
CA MET A 501 -39.24 3.31 -8.29
C MET A 501 -39.25 4.79 -7.88
N THR A 502 -38.15 5.51 -8.12
CA THR A 502 -38.01 6.89 -7.68
C THR A 502 -38.50 7.91 -8.70
N GLY A 503 -38.61 7.50 -9.98
CA GLY A 503 -38.86 8.40 -11.10
C GLY A 503 -37.69 9.36 -11.39
N TYR A 504 -36.51 9.17 -10.81
CA TYR A 504 -35.37 10.03 -11.05
C TYR A 504 -34.86 9.92 -12.50
N ARG A 505 -34.58 11.04 -13.16
CA ARG A 505 -34.06 11.07 -14.54
C ARG A 505 -32.56 11.33 -14.56
N LEU A 506 -31.79 10.41 -15.13
CA LEU A 506 -30.39 10.67 -15.44
C LEU A 506 -30.27 11.41 -16.77
N THR A 507 -29.44 12.44 -16.77
CA THR A 507 -29.08 13.20 -17.97
C THR A 507 -27.56 13.31 -18.05
N PRO A 508 -26.97 13.57 -19.22
CA PRO A 508 -25.51 13.72 -19.33
C PRO A 508 -24.92 14.82 -18.43
N TYR A 509 -25.73 15.80 -18.01
CA TYR A 509 -25.28 16.96 -17.24
C TYR A 509 -25.45 16.78 -15.74
N ASN A 510 -26.53 16.14 -15.28
CA ASN A 510 -26.78 15.97 -13.83
C ASN A 510 -25.99 14.81 -13.19
N GLN A 511 -25.11 14.17 -13.97
CA GLN A 511 -24.19 13.13 -13.52
C GLN A 511 -22.77 13.67 -13.30
N ILE A 512 -22.49 14.84 -13.86
CA ILE A 512 -21.22 15.51 -13.68
C ILE A 512 -21.27 16.16 -12.30
N ASP A 513 -20.58 15.57 -11.34
CA ASP A 513 -20.39 16.19 -10.03
C ASP A 513 -19.78 17.60 -10.27
N ASP A 514 -20.35 18.67 -9.72
CA ASP A 514 -20.01 20.07 -10.07
C ASP A 514 -18.52 20.44 -9.91
N PHE A 515 -17.75 19.61 -9.18
CA PHE A 515 -16.29 19.69 -9.03
C PHE A 515 -15.51 19.01 -10.17
N GLY A 516 -16.21 18.46 -11.15
CA GLY A 516 -15.69 17.71 -12.28
C GLY A 516 -14.98 18.55 -13.33
N GLN A 517 -15.08 19.88 -13.34
CA GLN A 517 -14.37 20.69 -14.34
C GLN A 517 -12.84 20.60 -14.21
N GLU A 518 -12.28 20.48 -13.00
CA GLU A 518 -10.84 20.24 -12.82
C GLU A 518 -10.40 18.81 -13.19
N LYS A 519 -11.24 17.79 -12.91
CA LYS A 519 -10.98 16.39 -13.31
C LYS A 519 -11.17 16.19 -14.83
N ALA A 520 -12.17 16.82 -15.43
CA ALA A 520 -12.45 16.84 -16.86
C ALA A 520 -11.32 17.57 -17.62
N TRP A 521 -10.79 18.69 -17.11
CA TRP A 521 -9.60 19.34 -17.69
C TRP A 521 -8.35 18.44 -17.63
N LYS A 522 -8.18 17.67 -16.55
CA LYS A 522 -7.10 16.66 -16.43
C LYS A 522 -7.33 15.43 -17.33
N MET A 523 -8.58 15.05 -17.61
CA MET A 523 -8.95 13.92 -18.49
C MET A 523 -8.98 14.31 -19.98
N ASN A 524 -9.20 15.58 -20.32
CA ASN A 524 -9.28 16.10 -21.69
C ASN A 524 -7.93 16.46 -22.32
N LYS A 525 -6.80 16.32 -21.60
CA LYS A 525 -5.51 16.22 -22.30
C LYS A 525 -5.48 14.87 -23.04
N PRO A 526 -4.98 14.80 -24.29
CA PRO A 526 -4.73 13.53 -24.95
C PRO A 526 -3.61 12.81 -24.19
N ALA A 527 -3.97 12.13 -23.09
CA ALA A 527 -3.13 11.15 -22.47
C ALA A 527 -3.00 9.98 -23.47
N PRO A 528 -1.81 9.38 -23.65
CA PRO A 528 -1.69 8.16 -24.42
C PRO A 528 -2.73 7.16 -23.87
N ARG A 529 -3.55 6.58 -24.76
CA ARG A 529 -4.65 5.66 -24.42
C ARG A 529 -4.21 4.76 -23.27
N LYS A 530 -4.65 5.07 -22.05
CA LYS A 530 -4.33 4.26 -20.87
C LYS A 530 -4.88 2.87 -21.19
N ARG A 531 -4.05 1.84 -21.03
CA ARG A 531 -4.49 0.45 -21.19
C ARG A 531 -5.68 0.26 -20.24
N LYS A 532 -6.90 0.19 -20.80
CA LYS A 532 -8.11 0.00 -19.99
C LYS A 532 -7.95 -1.30 -19.22
N SER A 533 -8.34 -1.30 -17.95
CA SER A 533 -8.37 -2.55 -17.18
C SER A 533 -9.32 -3.53 -17.88
N LYS A 534 -9.02 -4.83 -17.83
CA LYS A 534 -9.89 -5.89 -18.35
C LYS A 534 -11.32 -5.76 -17.81
N LEU A 535 -11.45 -5.35 -16.54
CA LEU A 535 -12.73 -5.16 -15.88
C LEU A 535 -13.54 -4.00 -16.45
N VAL A 536 -12.90 -2.88 -16.80
CA VAL A 536 -13.58 -1.74 -17.43
C VAL A 536 -14.11 -2.12 -18.80
N SER A 537 -13.33 -2.88 -19.59
CA SER A 537 -13.79 -3.40 -20.89
C SER A 537 -14.99 -4.33 -20.72
N ALA A 538 -14.94 -5.27 -19.76
CA ALA A 538 -16.05 -6.19 -19.51
C ALA A 538 -17.34 -5.47 -19.10
N VAL A 539 -17.23 -4.40 -18.31
CA VAL A 539 -18.38 -3.55 -17.94
C VAL A 539 -18.95 -2.82 -19.16
N GLU A 540 -18.10 -2.24 -20.02
CA GLU A 540 -18.53 -1.59 -21.26
C GLU A 540 -19.24 -2.58 -22.21
N ASP A 541 -18.69 -3.79 -22.36
CA ASP A 541 -19.27 -4.85 -23.20
C ASP A 541 -20.63 -5.33 -22.63
N ALA A 542 -20.73 -5.49 -21.31
CA ALA A 542 -21.96 -5.89 -20.63
C ALA A 542 -23.06 -4.83 -20.76
N LEU A 543 -22.71 -3.53 -20.68
CA LEU A 543 -23.65 -2.43 -20.91
C LEU A 543 -24.14 -2.41 -22.36
N GLY A 544 -23.25 -2.65 -23.33
CA GLY A 544 -23.60 -2.70 -24.75
C GLY A 544 -24.52 -3.86 -25.11
N ALA A 545 -24.46 -4.96 -24.37
CA ALA A 545 -25.29 -6.15 -24.58
C ALA A 545 -26.62 -6.16 -23.78
N ALA A 546 -26.80 -5.25 -22.82
CA ALA A 546 -27.92 -5.28 -21.90
C ALA A 546 -29.27 -4.92 -22.56
N ASP A 547 -30.33 -5.67 -22.21
CA ASP A 547 -31.70 -5.41 -22.67
C ASP A 547 -32.59 -4.93 -21.52
N PHE A 548 -32.99 -3.65 -21.56
CA PHE A 548 -33.84 -3.03 -20.55
C PHE A 548 -35.31 -2.88 -20.99
N LYS A 549 -35.79 -3.64 -21.98
CA LYS A 549 -37.16 -3.53 -22.54
C LYS A 549 -38.29 -3.61 -21.52
N TYR A 550 -38.09 -4.27 -20.38
CA TYR A 550 -39.09 -4.42 -19.33
C TYR A 550 -39.28 -3.17 -18.45
N TYR A 551 -38.43 -2.15 -18.62
CA TYR A 551 -38.49 -0.89 -17.88
C TYR A 551 -39.16 0.23 -18.69
N SER A 552 -39.66 1.25 -18.00
CA SER A 552 -40.31 2.40 -18.64
C SER A 552 -39.38 3.10 -19.64
N ALA A 553 -39.97 3.81 -20.61
CA ALA A 553 -39.19 4.59 -21.59
C ALA A 553 -38.25 5.60 -20.91
N GLN A 554 -38.71 6.20 -19.81
CA GLN A 554 -37.93 7.13 -19.00
C GLN A 554 -36.70 6.47 -18.35
N THR A 555 -36.87 5.28 -17.77
CA THR A 555 -35.77 4.54 -17.15
C THR A 555 -34.75 4.11 -18.21
N ARG A 556 -35.20 3.64 -19.37
CA ARG A 556 -34.32 3.27 -20.49
C ARG A 556 -33.50 4.45 -21.01
N GLU A 557 -34.10 5.63 -21.13
CA GLU A 557 -33.41 6.87 -21.51
C GLU A 557 -32.41 7.31 -20.44
N SER A 558 -32.74 7.15 -19.16
CA SER A 558 -31.83 7.46 -18.05
C SER A 558 -30.62 6.52 -18.04
N LEU A 559 -30.84 5.22 -18.25
CA LEU A 559 -29.78 4.21 -18.30
C LEU A 559 -28.85 4.40 -19.50
N SER A 560 -29.35 4.83 -20.66
CA SER A 560 -28.50 5.13 -21.82
C SER A 560 -27.60 6.34 -21.60
N CYS A 561 -27.98 7.23 -20.69
CA CYS A 561 -27.17 8.37 -20.28
C CYS A 561 -26.18 8.02 -19.16
N TRP A 562 -26.31 6.88 -18.47
CA TRP A 562 -25.52 6.56 -17.28
C TRP A 562 -24.03 6.47 -17.59
N ASN A 563 -23.22 7.22 -16.83
CA ASN A 563 -21.77 7.22 -16.96
C ASN A 563 -21.12 6.36 -15.87
N PRO A 564 -20.46 5.25 -16.23
CA PRO A 564 -19.81 4.37 -15.26
C PRO A 564 -18.64 5.03 -14.53
N ASP A 565 -18.04 6.11 -15.04
CA ASP A 565 -16.88 6.78 -14.42
C ASP A 565 -17.24 7.74 -13.28
N CYS A 566 -18.51 8.17 -13.19
CA CYS A 566 -19.02 9.11 -12.19
C CYS A 566 -19.68 8.39 -11.00
N LEU A 567 -19.74 9.03 -9.84
CA LEU A 567 -20.45 8.49 -8.66
C LEU A 567 -21.90 8.99 -8.56
N ASN A 568 -22.25 10.03 -9.31
CA ASN A 568 -23.57 10.64 -9.37
C ASN A 568 -24.04 11.20 -8.02
N PHE A 569 -23.37 12.24 -7.50
CA PHE A 569 -23.73 12.84 -6.20
C PHE A 569 -25.18 13.33 -6.15
N ASN A 570 -25.74 13.82 -7.27
CA ASN A 570 -27.15 14.21 -7.36
C ASN A 570 -28.10 13.03 -7.12
N LEU A 571 -27.78 11.85 -7.66
CA LEU A 571 -28.58 10.64 -7.43
C LEU A 571 -28.46 10.19 -5.97
N ILE A 572 -27.27 10.27 -5.38
CA ILE A 572 -27.07 9.92 -3.96
C ILE A 572 -27.87 10.86 -3.06
N GLU A 573 -27.78 12.18 -3.25
CA GLU A 573 -28.55 13.17 -2.51
C GLU A 573 -30.06 12.94 -2.64
N TYR A 574 -30.54 12.73 -3.86
CA TYR A 574 -31.95 12.44 -4.10
C TYR A 574 -32.41 11.17 -3.37
N LEU A 575 -31.61 10.10 -3.46
CA LEU A 575 -31.92 8.82 -2.81
C LEU A 575 -31.88 8.92 -1.28
N LEU A 576 -30.94 9.69 -0.72
CA LEU A 576 -30.91 9.98 0.71
C LEU A 576 -32.16 10.73 1.17
N CYS A 577 -32.60 11.73 0.39
CA CYS A 577 -33.87 12.42 0.64
C CYS A 577 -35.07 11.47 0.57
N HIS A 578 -35.14 10.64 -0.47
CA HIS A 578 -36.19 9.63 -0.63
C HIS A 578 -36.24 8.69 0.59
N ILE A 579 -35.10 8.17 1.02
CA ILE A 579 -35.00 7.31 2.21
C ILE A 579 -35.46 8.07 3.46
N CYS A 580 -34.99 9.30 3.68
CA CYS A 580 -35.35 10.08 4.86
C CYS A 580 -36.85 10.39 4.96
N VAL A 581 -37.55 10.56 3.82
CA VAL A 581 -38.96 10.94 3.79
C VAL A 581 -39.90 9.73 3.72
N ASN A 582 -39.56 8.73 2.91
CA ASN A 582 -40.50 7.65 2.56
C ASN A 582 -40.23 6.34 3.31
N GLU A 583 -39.03 6.15 3.85
CA GLU A 583 -38.63 4.89 4.48
C GLU A 583 -38.64 4.98 6.02
N GLY A 584 -38.85 3.82 6.66
CA GLY A 584 -38.88 3.66 8.12
C GLY A 584 -37.57 4.06 8.84
N PRO A 585 -37.54 3.99 10.19
CA PRO A 585 -36.38 4.40 10.97
C PRO A 585 -35.18 3.47 10.74
N GLY A 586 -33.98 4.01 10.69
CA GLY A 586 -32.72 3.27 10.55
C GLY A 586 -31.59 4.14 10.00
N ALA A 587 -30.34 3.82 10.35
CA ALA A 587 -29.19 4.54 9.83
C ALA A 587 -28.92 4.16 8.36
N VAL A 588 -28.34 5.11 7.62
CA VAL A 588 -27.92 4.95 6.23
C VAL A 588 -26.40 4.86 6.16
N LEU A 589 -25.86 3.83 5.51
CA LEU A 589 -24.43 3.66 5.24
C LEU A 589 -24.18 3.80 3.74
N VAL A 590 -23.35 4.76 3.34
CA VAL A 590 -23.03 5.04 1.94
C VAL A 590 -21.58 4.63 1.66
N PHE A 591 -21.37 3.68 0.75
CA PHE A 591 -20.04 3.27 0.31
C PHE A 591 -19.55 4.10 -0.87
N MET A 592 -18.43 4.80 -0.67
CA MET A 592 -17.78 5.69 -1.63
C MET A 592 -16.32 5.29 -1.90
N THR A 593 -15.71 5.87 -2.94
CA THR A 593 -14.35 5.52 -3.38
C THR A 593 -13.22 6.03 -2.49
N GLY A 594 -13.35 7.22 -1.90
CA GLY A 594 -12.28 7.80 -1.08
C GLY A 594 -12.65 9.13 -0.44
N TRP A 595 -11.68 9.71 0.29
CA TRP A 595 -11.88 10.94 1.06
C TRP A 595 -12.37 12.14 0.25
N ASP A 596 -11.80 12.39 -0.94
CA ASP A 596 -12.17 13.53 -1.76
C ASP A 596 -13.67 13.50 -2.11
N ASP A 597 -14.16 12.30 -2.44
CA ASP A 597 -15.56 12.10 -2.81
C ASP A 597 -16.48 12.20 -1.56
N ILE A 598 -16.05 11.64 -0.42
CA ILE A 598 -16.76 11.75 0.86
C ILE A 598 -16.90 13.21 1.31
N SER A 599 -15.81 13.98 1.29
CA SER A 599 -15.81 15.38 1.73
C SER A 599 -16.73 16.22 0.83
N SER A 600 -16.61 16.04 -0.48
CA SER A 600 -17.40 16.79 -1.46
C SER A 600 -18.89 16.51 -1.33
N LEU A 601 -19.29 15.24 -1.20
CA LEU A 601 -20.69 14.89 -0.97
C LEU A 601 -21.17 15.41 0.38
N LYS A 602 -20.35 15.31 1.43
CA LYS A 602 -20.71 15.83 2.77
C LYS A 602 -21.03 17.33 2.72
N GLU A 603 -20.17 18.12 2.09
CA GLU A 603 -20.37 19.57 1.92
C GLU A 603 -21.67 19.87 1.18
N LYS A 604 -21.94 19.15 0.09
CA LYS A 604 -23.18 19.26 -0.67
C LYS A 604 -24.42 18.95 0.18
N LEU A 605 -24.38 17.86 0.95
CA LEU A 605 -25.50 17.45 1.82
C LEU A 605 -25.75 18.44 2.96
N LEU A 606 -24.70 19.07 3.51
CA LEU A 606 -24.84 20.10 4.54
C LEU A 606 -25.56 21.35 4.05
N CYS A 607 -25.47 21.65 2.75
CA CYS A 607 -26.21 22.76 2.12
C CYS A 607 -27.67 22.42 1.81
N HIS A 608 -28.08 21.15 1.91
CA HIS A 608 -29.44 20.74 1.58
C HIS A 608 -30.42 21.06 2.72
N PRO A 609 -31.61 21.66 2.46
CA PRO A 609 -32.53 22.10 3.50
C PRO A 609 -32.97 21.03 4.50
N THR A 610 -33.09 19.78 4.06
CA THR A 610 -33.52 18.66 4.93
C THR A 610 -32.37 17.78 5.41
N LEU A 611 -31.31 17.60 4.62
CA LEU A 611 -30.21 16.68 4.94
C LEU A 611 -29.10 17.38 5.73
N GLY A 612 -29.02 18.71 5.65
CA GLY A 612 -28.14 19.55 6.45
C GLY A 612 -28.75 19.99 7.78
N ASP A 613 -30.04 19.72 8.03
CA ASP A 613 -30.71 20.05 9.29
C ASP A 613 -30.25 19.08 10.40
N ALA A 614 -29.40 19.59 11.30
CA ALA A 614 -28.85 18.84 12.42
C ALA A 614 -29.91 18.32 13.41
N SER A 615 -31.12 18.88 13.40
CA SER A 615 -32.24 18.39 14.22
C SER A 615 -32.92 17.15 13.65
N ARG A 616 -32.64 16.83 12.37
CA ARG A 616 -33.23 15.69 11.65
C ARG A 616 -32.19 14.67 11.22
N VAL A 617 -30.98 15.10 10.88
CA VAL A 617 -29.94 14.26 10.30
C VAL A 617 -28.60 14.47 11.00
N LEU A 618 -27.96 13.36 11.40
CA LEU A 618 -26.59 13.32 11.87
C LEU A 618 -25.68 12.80 10.75
N LEU A 619 -24.90 13.69 10.13
CA LEU A 619 -24.03 13.35 9.00
C LEU A 619 -22.58 13.10 9.45
N LEU A 620 -22.15 11.84 9.35
CA LEU A 620 -20.81 11.38 9.75
C LEU A 620 -20.01 10.90 8.54
N ALA A 621 -18.68 11.00 8.64
CA ALA A 621 -17.75 10.43 7.68
C ALA A 621 -16.94 9.31 8.35
N CYS A 622 -16.57 8.28 7.60
CA CYS A 622 -15.74 7.17 8.07
C CYS A 622 -14.71 6.80 7.00
N HIS A 623 -13.46 7.18 7.24
CA HIS A 623 -12.35 6.89 6.33
C HIS A 623 -11.12 6.45 7.15
N GLY A 624 -10.30 5.55 6.60
CA GLY A 624 -9.13 5.00 7.30
C GLY A 624 -8.06 6.01 7.71
N SER A 625 -8.10 7.22 7.14
CA SER A 625 -7.20 8.33 7.47
C SER A 625 -7.77 9.32 8.49
N MET A 626 -8.98 9.08 9.02
CA MET A 626 -9.60 9.89 10.09
C MET A 626 -9.04 9.52 11.46
N ALA A 627 -9.19 10.43 12.44
CA ALA A 627 -8.79 10.15 13.81
C ALA A 627 -9.68 9.07 14.44
N SER A 628 -9.11 8.21 15.30
CA SER A 628 -9.86 7.13 15.95
C SER A 628 -11.03 7.63 16.81
N SER A 629 -10.92 8.83 17.39
CA SER A 629 -12.02 9.46 18.12
C SER A 629 -13.20 9.80 17.21
N GLU A 630 -12.95 10.27 15.98
CA GLU A 630 -14.01 10.58 15.01
C GLU A 630 -14.64 9.31 14.44
N GLN A 631 -13.83 8.28 14.19
CA GLN A 631 -14.33 6.98 13.75
C GLN A 631 -15.24 6.34 14.82
N ARG A 632 -14.98 6.56 16.11
CA ARG A 632 -15.82 6.01 17.19
C ARG A 632 -17.24 6.58 17.20
N LEU A 633 -17.44 7.81 16.74
CA LEU A 633 -18.76 8.46 16.70
C LEU A 633 -19.79 7.68 15.86
N ILE A 634 -19.34 6.84 14.92
CA ILE A 634 -20.25 6.06 14.07
C ILE A 634 -20.99 4.97 14.85
N PHE A 635 -20.45 4.53 15.99
CA PHE A 635 -21.04 3.46 16.81
C PHE A 635 -22.18 3.97 17.70
N ASP A 636 -22.21 5.27 17.98
CA ASP A 636 -23.23 5.88 18.83
C ASP A 636 -24.56 6.03 18.06
N GLU A 637 -25.66 5.67 18.69
CA GLU A 637 -27.01 5.84 18.13
C GLU A 637 -27.54 7.23 18.53
N PRO A 638 -28.00 8.05 17.58
CA PRO A 638 -28.51 9.38 17.91
C PRO A 638 -29.87 9.29 18.63
N GLY A 639 -30.08 10.17 19.62
CA GLY A 639 -31.38 10.31 20.28
C GLY A 639 -32.40 11.07 19.43
N GLY A 640 -33.69 10.94 19.76
CA GLY A 640 -34.72 11.91 19.34
C GLY A 640 -35.13 11.90 17.87
N GLY A 641 -35.30 10.73 17.24
CA GLY A 641 -35.82 10.64 15.86
C GLY A 641 -34.88 11.15 14.77
N VAL A 642 -33.65 11.53 15.13
CA VAL A 642 -32.59 11.96 14.23
C VAL A 642 -32.08 10.76 13.42
N ARG A 643 -31.97 10.89 12.11
CA ARG A 643 -31.42 9.86 11.23
C ARG A 643 -29.90 9.99 11.09
N LYS A 644 -29.17 8.93 11.41
CA LYS A 644 -27.73 8.86 11.16
C LYS A 644 -27.43 8.51 9.71
N ILE A 645 -26.55 9.27 9.06
CA ILE A 645 -26.02 9.00 7.72
C ILE A 645 -24.50 8.93 7.81
N VAL A 646 -23.92 7.79 7.43
CA VAL A 646 -22.47 7.55 7.48
C VAL A 646 -21.92 7.40 6.07
N LEU A 647 -21.06 8.33 5.65
CA LEU A 647 -20.34 8.27 4.38
C LEU A 647 -18.99 7.54 4.60
N ALA A 648 -18.81 6.36 4.01
CA ALA A 648 -17.69 5.48 4.31
C ALA A 648 -16.98 4.92 3.07
N THR A 649 -15.72 4.51 3.22
CA THR A 649 -15.04 3.65 2.23
C THR A 649 -15.25 2.17 2.56
N ASN A 650 -14.53 1.27 1.87
CA ASN A 650 -14.42 -0.15 2.20
C ASN A 650 -13.92 -0.44 3.64
N ILE A 651 -13.58 0.59 4.44
CA ILE A 651 -13.31 0.40 5.87
C ILE A 651 -14.52 -0.17 6.62
N ALA A 652 -15.74 0.19 6.22
CA ALA A 652 -16.99 -0.27 6.81
C ALA A 652 -17.48 -1.63 6.28
N GLU A 653 -16.74 -2.25 5.35
CA GLU A 653 -17.20 -3.43 4.60
C GLU A 653 -17.07 -4.75 5.36
N THR A 654 -16.00 -4.93 6.14
CA THR A 654 -15.69 -6.17 6.90
C THR A 654 -15.58 -5.90 8.40
N SER A 655 -14.59 -5.09 8.78
CA SER A 655 -14.08 -4.98 10.15
C SER A 655 -14.85 -4.06 11.11
N ILE A 656 -15.79 -3.24 10.62
CA ILE A 656 -16.51 -2.26 11.45
C ILE A 656 -18.01 -2.60 11.49
N THR A 657 -18.54 -2.82 12.69
CA THR A 657 -19.94 -3.17 12.91
C THR A 657 -20.71 -1.96 13.44
N ILE A 658 -21.51 -1.33 12.57
CA ILE A 658 -22.46 -0.28 12.97
C ILE A 658 -23.82 -0.94 13.15
N ASN A 659 -24.34 -0.94 14.39
CA ASN A 659 -25.48 -1.79 14.75
C ASN A 659 -26.82 -1.30 14.17
N ASP A 660 -27.02 0.01 14.05
CA ASP A 660 -28.30 0.63 13.68
C ASP A 660 -28.49 0.84 12.17
N VAL A 661 -27.60 0.31 11.32
CA VAL A 661 -27.70 0.39 9.86
C VAL A 661 -28.82 -0.50 9.33
N VAL A 662 -29.71 0.10 8.54
CA VAL A 662 -30.84 -0.57 7.87
C VAL A 662 -30.81 -0.31 6.36
N TYR A 663 -30.24 0.82 5.94
CA TYR A 663 -30.16 1.21 4.54
C TYR A 663 -28.70 1.29 4.12
N VAL A 664 -28.35 0.64 3.01
CA VAL A 664 -27.02 0.71 2.40
C VAL A 664 -27.14 1.29 1.00
N ILE A 665 -26.30 2.28 0.69
CA ILE A 665 -26.12 2.80 -0.68
C ILE A 665 -24.71 2.41 -1.12
N ASP A 666 -24.61 1.67 -2.22
CA ASP A 666 -23.34 1.15 -2.73
C ASP A 666 -23.02 1.72 -4.11
N CYS A 667 -21.97 2.54 -4.19
CA CYS A 667 -21.50 3.10 -5.44
C CYS A 667 -20.76 2.09 -6.34
N GLY A 668 -20.46 0.88 -5.85
CA GLY A 668 -19.82 -0.20 -6.64
C GLY A 668 -18.32 -0.04 -6.90
N LYS A 669 -17.68 0.99 -6.32
CA LYS A 669 -16.26 1.25 -6.51
C LYS A 669 -15.50 1.39 -5.19
N ALA A 670 -14.20 1.11 -5.25
CA ALA A 670 -13.25 1.34 -4.16
C ALA A 670 -11.86 1.73 -4.74
N LYS A 671 -11.04 2.42 -3.95
CA LYS A 671 -9.63 2.61 -4.30
C LYS A 671 -8.84 1.34 -3.97
N GLU A 672 -8.19 0.76 -4.97
CA GLU A 672 -7.39 -0.46 -4.82
C GLU A 672 -5.92 -0.20 -5.16
N ALA A 673 -5.03 -0.76 -4.33
CA ALA A 673 -3.61 -0.77 -4.65
C ALA A 673 -3.36 -1.76 -5.80
N SER A 674 -2.72 -1.26 -6.85
CA SER A 674 -2.33 -1.99 -8.05
C SER A 674 -0.84 -1.78 -8.29
N TYR A 675 -0.17 -2.78 -8.86
CA TYR A 675 1.25 -2.72 -9.16
C TYR A 675 1.47 -3.07 -10.62
N ASP A 676 2.00 -2.10 -11.36
CA ASP A 676 2.43 -2.32 -12.73
C ASP A 676 3.87 -2.79 -12.71
N ALA A 677 4.07 -4.11 -12.79
CA ALA A 677 5.39 -4.73 -12.77
C ALA A 677 6.25 -4.32 -13.98
N LEU A 678 5.65 -3.95 -15.11
CA LEU A 678 6.41 -3.51 -16.29
C LEU A 678 7.01 -2.13 -16.06
N ASN A 679 6.26 -1.23 -15.42
CA ASN A 679 6.70 0.14 -15.11
C ASN A 679 7.29 0.29 -13.69
N ASN A 680 7.36 -0.79 -12.91
CA ASN A 680 7.76 -0.79 -11.49
C ASN A 680 7.07 0.34 -10.69
N THR A 681 5.76 0.54 -10.95
CA THR A 681 5.00 1.68 -10.40
C THR A 681 3.83 1.19 -9.55
N PRO A 682 3.84 1.40 -8.23
CA PRO A 682 2.65 1.22 -7.42
C PRO A 682 1.64 2.34 -7.71
N CYS A 683 0.38 1.97 -7.86
CA CYS A 683 -0.73 2.86 -8.14
C CYS A 683 -1.85 2.62 -7.12
N LEU A 684 -2.58 3.66 -6.74
CA LEU A 684 -3.85 3.55 -6.01
C LEU A 684 -4.95 4.08 -6.93
N LEU A 685 -5.74 3.18 -7.51
CA LEU A 685 -6.69 3.52 -8.57
C LEU A 685 -8.12 3.18 -8.15
N PRO A 686 -9.13 3.99 -8.54
CA PRO A 686 -10.52 3.58 -8.41
C PRO A 686 -10.77 2.36 -9.31
N SER A 687 -11.32 1.30 -8.71
CA SER A 687 -11.64 0.02 -9.36
C SER A 687 -13.06 -0.38 -8.99
N TRP A 688 -13.70 -1.17 -9.85
CA TRP A 688 -14.96 -1.83 -9.52
C TRP A 688 -14.73 -2.89 -8.46
N ILE A 689 -15.67 -3.02 -7.54
CA ILE A 689 -15.60 -4.02 -6.46
C ILE A 689 -15.91 -5.43 -6.98
N SER A 690 -15.64 -6.44 -6.15
CA SER A 690 -16.06 -7.82 -6.45
C SER A 690 -17.52 -8.08 -6.04
N LYS A 691 -18.12 -9.17 -6.54
CA LYS A 691 -19.45 -9.63 -6.09
C LYS A 691 -19.46 -9.95 -4.59
N VAL A 692 -18.40 -10.59 -4.09
CA VAL A 692 -18.21 -10.81 -2.65
C VAL A 692 -18.22 -9.49 -1.86
N SER A 693 -17.54 -8.46 -2.36
CA SER A 693 -17.52 -7.14 -1.71
C SER A 693 -18.94 -6.53 -1.67
N ALA A 694 -19.66 -6.59 -2.79
CA ALA A 694 -21.05 -6.12 -2.87
C ALA A 694 -21.98 -6.88 -1.91
N GLN A 695 -21.81 -8.19 -1.77
CA GLN A 695 -22.54 -9.02 -0.80
C GLN A 695 -22.22 -8.62 0.65
N GLN A 696 -20.96 -8.33 0.97
CA GLN A 696 -20.56 -7.85 2.30
C GLN A 696 -21.15 -6.48 2.62
N ARG A 697 -21.19 -5.56 1.65
CA ARG A 697 -21.85 -4.25 1.77
C ARG A 697 -23.34 -4.42 2.02
N ARG A 698 -24.02 -5.24 1.22
CA ARG A 698 -25.43 -5.62 1.40
C ARG A 698 -25.69 -6.16 2.81
N GLY A 699 -24.83 -7.04 3.31
CA GLY A 699 -24.96 -7.65 4.63
C GLY A 699 -24.91 -6.65 5.80
N ARG A 700 -24.45 -5.40 5.59
CA ARG A 700 -24.45 -4.36 6.62
C ARG A 700 -25.87 -3.86 6.96
N ALA A 701 -26.82 -3.97 6.04
CA ALA A 701 -28.22 -3.57 6.25
C ALA A 701 -29.04 -4.62 7.04
N GLY A 702 -28.62 -5.89 7.04
CA GLY A 702 -29.41 -7.02 7.54
C GLY A 702 -29.04 -7.50 8.95
N ARG A 703 -28.38 -6.67 9.77
CA ARG A 703 -27.79 -7.12 11.04
C ARG A 703 -28.77 -7.17 12.20
N VAL A 704 -29.58 -6.12 12.36
CA VAL A 704 -30.50 -5.98 13.50
C VAL A 704 -31.96 -6.20 13.14
N ARG A 705 -32.31 -5.98 11.87
CA ARG A 705 -33.66 -6.13 11.31
C ARG A 705 -33.62 -6.21 9.78
N PRO A 706 -34.73 -6.50 9.09
CA PRO A 706 -34.79 -6.45 7.63
C PRO A 706 -34.36 -5.08 7.11
N GLY A 707 -33.59 -5.07 6.02
CA GLY A 707 -32.96 -3.87 5.49
C GLY A 707 -33.03 -3.76 3.97
N MET A 708 -32.47 -2.68 3.44
CA MET A 708 -32.44 -2.41 2.00
C MET A 708 -31.03 -2.04 1.54
N CYS A 709 -30.65 -2.52 0.36
CA CYS A 709 -29.38 -2.22 -0.29
C CYS A 709 -29.63 -1.68 -1.70
N TYR A 710 -29.15 -0.47 -1.96
CA TYR A 710 -29.28 0.24 -3.23
C TYR A 710 -27.92 0.26 -3.94
N HIS A 711 -27.76 -0.52 -5.00
CA HIS A 711 -26.57 -0.51 -5.84
C HIS A 711 -26.72 0.52 -6.95
N LEU A 712 -25.82 1.51 -7.01
CA LEU A 712 -25.87 2.60 -8.00
C LEU A 712 -25.25 2.21 -9.35
N TYR A 713 -25.33 0.94 -9.68
CA TYR A 713 -24.87 0.35 -10.94
C TYR A 713 -25.91 -0.70 -11.42
N PRO A 714 -26.03 -0.92 -12.74
CA PRO A 714 -27.01 -1.87 -13.27
C PRO A 714 -26.73 -3.34 -12.95
N THR A 715 -27.74 -4.20 -13.05
CA THR A 715 -27.57 -5.66 -12.86
C THR A 715 -26.56 -6.25 -13.84
N CYS A 716 -26.55 -5.81 -15.10
CA CYS A 716 -25.57 -6.29 -16.08
C CYS A 716 -24.12 -5.96 -15.69
N VAL A 717 -23.90 -4.85 -14.98
CA VAL A 717 -22.58 -4.48 -14.44
C VAL A 717 -22.22 -5.40 -13.29
N TYR A 718 -23.17 -5.68 -12.38
CA TYR A 718 -22.98 -6.64 -11.29
C TYR A 718 -22.56 -8.02 -11.79
N ASP A 719 -23.22 -8.53 -12.84
CA ASP A 719 -22.93 -9.83 -13.42
C ASP A 719 -21.52 -9.91 -14.02
N ALA A 720 -21.03 -8.79 -14.56
CA ALA A 720 -19.68 -8.63 -15.11
C ALA A 720 -18.58 -8.41 -14.04
N LEU A 721 -18.94 -8.16 -12.77
CA LEU A 721 -17.96 -8.02 -11.70
C LEU A 721 -17.23 -9.34 -11.45
N ALA A 722 -15.96 -9.24 -11.04
CA ALA A 722 -15.20 -10.40 -10.58
C ALA A 722 -15.84 -10.98 -9.31
N ASP A 723 -15.82 -12.31 -9.15
CA ASP A 723 -16.43 -12.95 -7.97
C ASP A 723 -15.70 -12.56 -6.68
N CYS A 724 -14.38 -12.65 -6.68
CA CYS A 724 -13.50 -12.31 -5.56
C CYS A 724 -12.51 -11.19 -5.93
N GLN A 725 -12.08 -10.42 -4.94
CA GLN A 725 -11.02 -9.43 -5.13
C GLN A 725 -9.67 -10.14 -5.38
N LEU A 726 -8.83 -9.55 -6.23
CA LEU A 726 -7.49 -10.10 -6.46
C LEU A 726 -6.63 -9.98 -5.17
N PRO A 727 -5.98 -11.06 -4.71
CA PRO A 727 -5.12 -11.04 -3.53
C PRO A 727 -4.04 -9.97 -3.58
N GLU A 728 -3.71 -9.39 -2.42
CA GLU A 728 -2.71 -8.31 -2.33
C GLU A 728 -1.34 -8.71 -2.86
N ILE A 729 -0.93 -9.97 -2.62
CA ILE A 729 0.35 -10.52 -3.09
C ILE A 729 0.49 -10.47 -4.62
N LEU A 730 -0.62 -10.42 -5.36
CA LEU A 730 -0.62 -10.36 -6.83
C LEU A 730 -0.65 -8.92 -7.39
N ARG A 731 -0.97 -7.92 -6.56
CA ARG A 731 -1.23 -6.54 -7.00
C ARG A 731 -0.44 -5.47 -6.26
N THR A 732 0.52 -5.84 -5.43
CA THR A 732 1.35 -4.91 -4.66
C THR A 732 2.84 -5.22 -4.78
N PRO A 733 3.72 -4.23 -4.57
CA PRO A 733 5.16 -4.46 -4.57
C PRO A 733 5.63 -5.42 -3.45
N LEU A 734 6.55 -6.35 -3.77
CA LEU A 734 6.91 -7.46 -2.89
C LEU A 734 8.20 -7.26 -2.07
N GLN A 735 8.80 -6.07 -2.06
CA GLN A 735 10.13 -5.83 -1.46
C GLN A 735 10.18 -6.17 0.03
N SER A 736 9.18 -5.71 0.79
CA SER A 736 9.09 -5.98 2.23
C SER A 736 8.91 -7.47 2.52
N LEU A 737 8.10 -8.15 1.70
CA LEU A 737 7.85 -9.59 1.82
C LEU A 737 9.13 -10.40 1.55
N CYS A 738 9.87 -10.06 0.49
CA CYS A 738 11.14 -10.68 0.16
C CYS A 738 12.18 -10.56 1.29
N LEU A 739 12.23 -9.42 1.99
CA LEU A 739 13.07 -9.27 3.17
C LEU A 739 12.61 -10.15 4.34
N GLN A 740 11.31 -10.24 4.59
CA GLN A 740 10.78 -11.10 5.65
C GLN A 740 11.09 -12.59 5.40
N ILE A 741 10.97 -13.05 4.15
CA ILE A 741 11.33 -14.42 3.73
C ILE A 741 12.78 -14.74 4.11
N LYS A 742 13.71 -13.84 3.77
CA LYS A 742 15.13 -14.02 4.07
C LYS A 742 15.42 -13.89 5.57
N SER A 743 14.72 -13.00 6.28
CA SER A 743 14.83 -12.85 7.74
C SER A 743 14.45 -14.13 8.48
N LEU A 744 13.34 -14.76 8.06
CA LEU A 744 12.87 -16.04 8.60
C LEU A 744 13.71 -17.23 8.10
N LYS A 745 14.71 -17.02 7.24
CA LYS A 745 15.55 -18.06 6.62
C LYS A 745 14.69 -19.16 5.97
N LEU A 746 13.68 -18.76 5.20
CA LEU A 746 12.72 -19.69 4.56
C LEU A 746 13.21 -20.21 3.19
N GLY A 747 14.47 -19.96 2.84
CA GLY A 747 15.12 -20.43 1.62
C GLY A 747 15.14 -19.37 0.51
N SER A 748 15.07 -19.86 -0.72
CA SER A 748 14.99 -19.08 -1.95
C SER A 748 13.67 -18.32 -2.04
N ILE A 749 13.71 -17.03 -2.42
CA ILE A 749 12.53 -16.17 -2.49
C ILE A 749 11.51 -16.67 -3.53
N PRO A 750 11.91 -16.95 -4.79
CA PRO A 750 10.99 -17.51 -5.79
C PRO A 750 10.37 -18.84 -5.36
N ASP A 751 11.17 -19.75 -4.77
CA ASP A 751 10.68 -21.08 -4.36
C ASP A 751 9.74 -21.01 -3.16
N PHE A 752 9.87 -20.00 -2.32
CA PHE A 752 8.94 -19.76 -1.22
C PHE A 752 7.61 -19.20 -1.74
N LEU A 753 7.67 -18.17 -2.58
CA LEU A 753 6.48 -17.50 -3.12
C LEU A 753 5.69 -18.39 -4.09
N SER A 754 6.34 -19.36 -4.75
CA SER A 754 5.66 -20.35 -5.57
C SER A 754 4.73 -21.28 -4.77
N ARG A 755 4.96 -21.41 -3.45
CA ARG A 755 4.10 -22.18 -2.52
C ARG A 755 2.92 -21.38 -1.96
N ALA A 756 2.79 -20.09 -2.32
CA ALA A 756 1.64 -19.29 -1.94
C ALA A 756 0.33 -19.92 -2.46
N LEU A 757 -0.79 -19.58 -1.83
CA LEU A 757 -2.11 -20.03 -2.28
C LEU A 757 -2.35 -19.71 -3.75
N GLN A 758 -1.92 -18.51 -4.16
CA GLN A 758 -1.76 -18.12 -5.56
C GLN A 758 -0.41 -17.41 -5.69
N SER A 759 0.45 -17.91 -6.60
CA SER A 759 1.80 -17.39 -6.75
C SER A 759 1.82 -16.06 -7.52
N PRO A 760 2.64 -15.08 -7.09
CA PRO A 760 2.82 -13.83 -7.81
C PRO A 760 3.54 -14.03 -9.14
N GLU A 761 3.36 -13.07 -10.05
CA GLU A 761 4.09 -13.06 -11.32
C GLU A 761 5.60 -13.00 -11.09
N PHE A 762 6.34 -13.82 -11.85
CA PHE A 762 7.79 -13.92 -11.74
C PHE A 762 8.50 -12.56 -11.89
N LEU A 763 8.02 -11.70 -12.80
CA LEU A 763 8.57 -10.35 -13.00
C LEU A 763 8.43 -9.47 -11.74
N ALA A 764 7.31 -9.57 -11.02
CA ALA A 764 7.11 -8.80 -9.79
C ALA A 764 8.10 -9.23 -8.69
N VAL A 765 8.37 -10.54 -8.59
CA VAL A 765 9.36 -11.10 -7.67
C VAL A 765 10.78 -10.66 -8.05
N GLN A 766 11.14 -10.76 -9.33
CA GLN A 766 12.44 -10.34 -9.85
C GLN A 766 12.70 -8.85 -9.58
N ASN A 767 11.72 -7.99 -9.87
CA ASN A 767 11.83 -6.55 -9.61
C ASN A 767 12.04 -6.24 -8.12
N ALA A 768 11.39 -7.00 -7.23
CA ALA A 768 11.57 -6.85 -5.80
C ALA A 768 12.99 -7.25 -5.34
N ILE A 769 13.50 -8.38 -5.83
CA ILE A 769 14.87 -8.84 -5.55
C ILE A 769 15.90 -7.83 -6.05
N GLU A 770 15.77 -7.38 -7.31
CA GLU A 770 16.68 -6.41 -7.92
C GLU A 770 16.66 -5.08 -7.15
N TYR A 771 15.49 -4.60 -6.76
CA TYR A 771 15.39 -3.41 -5.91
C TYR A 771 16.13 -3.58 -4.58
N LEU A 772 15.98 -4.74 -3.91
CA LEU A 772 16.65 -5.01 -2.65
C LEU A 772 18.18 -5.10 -2.81
N LYS A 773 18.68 -5.59 -3.95
CA LYS A 773 20.11 -5.53 -4.32
C LYS A 773 20.56 -4.08 -4.53
N ILE A 774 19.80 -3.29 -5.28
CA ILE A 774 20.10 -1.87 -5.56
C ILE A 774 20.21 -1.04 -4.27
N ILE A 775 19.31 -1.25 -3.30
CA ILE A 775 19.38 -0.52 -2.03
C ILE A 775 20.45 -1.06 -1.08
N GLY A 776 21.08 -2.20 -1.40
CA GLY A 776 22.13 -2.85 -0.61
C GLY A 776 21.60 -3.70 0.55
N ALA A 777 20.33 -4.10 0.52
CA ALA A 777 19.74 -4.98 1.53
C ALA A 777 20.06 -6.46 1.26
N LEU A 778 20.17 -6.83 -0.02
CA LEU A 778 20.65 -8.14 -0.48
C LEU A 778 21.97 -7.98 -1.23
N ASP A 779 22.81 -9.01 -1.18
CA ASP A 779 23.98 -9.12 -2.05
C ASP A 779 23.63 -9.77 -3.40
N GLU A 780 24.64 -9.97 -4.26
CA GLU A 780 24.45 -10.58 -5.58
C GLU A 780 23.93 -12.03 -5.52
N ASN A 781 24.20 -12.75 -4.42
CA ASN A 781 23.73 -14.11 -4.14
C ASN A 781 22.35 -14.14 -3.47
N GLU A 782 21.70 -12.98 -3.31
CA GLU A 782 20.41 -12.81 -2.63
C GLU A 782 20.47 -13.10 -1.12
N ASP A 783 21.64 -13.02 -0.50
CA ASP A 783 21.79 -13.15 0.95
C ASP A 783 21.68 -11.79 1.65
N LEU A 784 21.20 -11.81 2.91
CA LEU A 784 21.05 -10.59 3.70
C LEU A 784 22.41 -9.98 4.04
N THR A 785 22.61 -8.75 3.56
CA THR A 785 23.75 -7.92 3.97
C THR A 785 23.60 -7.47 5.43
N VAL A 786 24.63 -6.83 5.98
CA VAL A 786 24.54 -6.20 7.31
C VAL A 786 23.40 -5.17 7.35
N LEU A 787 23.28 -4.34 6.32
CA LEU A 787 22.16 -3.40 6.19
C LEU A 787 20.82 -4.14 6.14
N GLY A 788 20.72 -5.21 5.34
CA GLY A 788 19.53 -6.04 5.25
C GLY A 788 19.06 -6.59 6.59
N ARG A 789 19.99 -7.05 7.44
CA ARG A 789 19.67 -7.57 8.78
C ARG A 789 19.10 -6.52 9.72
N TYR A 790 19.56 -5.27 9.64
CA TYR A 790 18.96 -4.18 10.42
C TYR A 790 17.60 -3.78 9.85
N LEU A 791 17.44 -3.78 8.53
CA LEU A 791 16.16 -3.47 7.88
C LEU A 791 15.06 -4.45 8.28
N THR A 792 15.38 -5.74 8.45
CA THR A 792 14.39 -6.75 8.84
C THR A 792 13.89 -6.60 10.28
N MET A 793 14.63 -5.88 11.14
CA MET A 793 14.23 -5.59 12.53
C MET A 793 13.27 -4.40 12.61
N LEU A 794 13.19 -3.58 11.56
CA LEU A 794 12.37 -2.38 11.51
C LEU A 794 11.02 -2.70 10.85
N PRO A 795 9.87 -2.44 11.51
CA PRO A 795 8.54 -2.72 10.97
C PRO A 795 8.10 -1.63 9.97
N MET A 796 8.84 -1.43 8.89
CA MET A 796 8.55 -0.40 7.88
C MET A 796 9.11 -0.77 6.51
N GLU A 797 8.76 0.01 5.49
CA GLU A 797 9.31 -0.17 4.15
C GLU A 797 10.84 -0.01 4.14
N PRO A 798 11.57 -0.80 3.31
CA PRO A 798 13.04 -0.82 3.32
C PRO A 798 13.69 0.55 3.09
N LYS A 799 13.08 1.40 2.25
CA LYS A 799 13.55 2.77 1.98
C LYS A 799 13.55 3.66 3.23
N LEU A 800 12.51 3.53 4.05
CA LEU A 800 12.35 4.30 5.28
C LEU A 800 13.29 3.80 6.37
N GLY A 801 13.40 2.47 6.50
CA GLY A 801 14.34 1.85 7.45
C GLY A 801 15.78 2.24 7.14
N LYS A 802 16.15 2.24 5.85
CA LYS A 802 17.49 2.65 5.41
C LYS A 802 17.77 4.10 5.77
N MET A 803 16.78 4.99 5.60
CA MET A 803 16.91 6.40 5.96
C MET A 803 17.19 6.58 7.46
N ILE A 804 16.43 5.89 8.33
CA ILE A 804 16.63 5.93 9.79
C ILE A 804 18.02 5.41 10.18
N ILE A 805 18.43 4.25 9.64
CA ILE A 805 19.75 3.66 9.94
C ILE A 805 20.87 4.61 9.53
N LEU A 806 20.77 5.23 8.34
CA LEU A 806 21.75 6.22 7.90
C LEU A 806 21.74 7.48 8.78
N GLY A 807 20.57 7.94 9.22
CA GLY A 807 20.44 9.06 10.16
C GLY A 807 21.16 8.80 11.48
N ALA A 808 21.06 7.58 12.00
CA ALA A 808 21.80 7.13 13.18
C ALA A 808 23.32 7.11 12.93
N ILE A 809 23.77 6.51 11.82
CA ILE A 809 25.20 6.40 11.47
C ILE A 809 25.86 7.77 11.24
N PHE A 810 25.13 8.72 10.64
CA PHE A 810 25.62 10.06 10.34
C PHE A 810 25.34 11.10 11.43
N ASN A 811 24.83 10.67 12.60
CA ASN A 811 24.55 11.54 13.75
C ASN A 811 23.63 12.74 13.41
N CYS A 812 22.61 12.52 12.58
CA CYS A 812 21.55 13.49 12.24
C CYS A 812 20.16 12.89 12.46
N LEU A 813 20.01 12.11 13.54
CA LEU A 813 18.87 11.22 13.71
C LEU A 813 17.54 11.96 13.96
N ASP A 814 17.51 13.03 14.76
CA ASP A 814 16.28 13.74 15.14
C ASP A 814 15.42 14.21 13.95
N PRO A 815 15.95 14.96 12.96
CA PRO A 815 15.17 15.36 11.79
C PRO A 815 14.76 14.15 10.94
N ILE A 816 15.60 13.13 10.84
CA ILE A 816 15.31 11.92 10.07
C ILE A 816 14.19 11.10 10.71
N LEU A 817 14.15 10.98 12.04
CA LEU A 817 13.03 10.37 12.76
C LEU A 817 11.73 11.10 12.45
N THR A 818 11.74 12.43 12.42
CA THR A 818 10.58 13.24 12.03
C THR A 818 10.12 12.93 10.61
N ILE A 819 11.06 12.92 9.66
CA ILE A 819 10.77 12.70 8.24
C ILE A 819 10.18 11.32 8.06
N VAL A 820 10.81 10.29 8.63
CA VAL A 820 10.35 8.92 8.46
C VAL A 820 9.02 8.67 9.17
N ALA A 821 8.82 9.23 10.37
CA ALA A 821 7.52 9.18 11.04
C ALA A 821 6.44 9.89 10.20
N GLY A 822 6.74 11.08 9.67
CA GLY A 822 5.85 11.84 8.79
C GLY A 822 5.48 11.11 7.50
N LEU A 823 6.44 10.42 6.87
CA LEU A 823 6.21 9.60 5.68
C LEU A 823 5.49 8.27 5.98
N SER A 824 5.52 7.81 7.23
CA SER A 824 4.81 6.61 7.68
C SER A 824 3.37 6.89 8.10
N VAL A 825 3.00 8.16 8.27
CA VAL A 825 1.64 8.59 8.60
C VAL A 825 1.02 9.38 7.45
N ARG A 826 -0.25 9.75 7.61
CA ARG A 826 -0.92 10.71 6.72
C ARG A 826 -0.17 12.04 6.74
N ASP A 827 -0.07 12.71 5.59
CA ASP A 827 0.47 14.08 5.48
C ASP A 827 -0.17 14.97 6.57
N PRO A 828 0.61 15.57 7.47
CA PRO A 828 0.07 16.34 8.58
C PRO A 828 -0.56 17.66 8.15
N PHE A 829 -0.21 18.18 6.96
CA PHE A 829 -0.78 19.40 6.41
C PHE A 829 -2.20 19.15 5.89
N LEU A 830 -3.15 19.90 6.43
CA LEU A 830 -4.55 19.89 6.04
C LEU A 830 -4.76 20.91 4.93
N ALA A 831 -5.59 20.58 3.95
CA ALA A 831 -6.06 21.52 2.94
C ALA A 831 -7.60 21.54 2.96
N PRO A 832 -8.22 22.27 3.91
CA PRO A 832 -9.67 22.45 3.92
C PRO A 832 -10.11 23.14 2.62
N VAL A 833 -11.19 22.67 2.00
CA VAL A 833 -11.64 23.14 0.68
C VAL A 833 -11.86 24.66 0.69
N ASP A 834 -12.53 25.19 1.71
CA ASP A 834 -12.84 26.62 1.86
C ASP A 834 -11.61 27.52 2.09
N LYS A 835 -10.47 26.94 2.49
CA LYS A 835 -9.26 27.67 2.90
C LYS A 835 -8.00 27.13 2.20
N LYS A 836 -8.17 26.54 1.02
CA LYS A 836 -7.07 25.88 0.28
C LYS A 836 -5.89 26.82 0.04
N ASP A 837 -6.14 28.04 -0.43
CA ASP A 837 -5.08 29.01 -0.72
C ASP A 837 -4.30 29.42 0.55
N LEU A 838 -5.01 29.60 1.67
CA LEU A 838 -4.40 29.91 2.97
C LEU A 838 -3.58 28.72 3.49
N ALA A 839 -4.07 27.50 3.32
CA ALA A 839 -3.37 26.28 3.71
C ALA A 839 -2.12 26.04 2.85
N GLU A 840 -2.19 26.27 1.54
CA GLU A 840 -1.04 26.18 0.64
C GLU A 840 0.00 27.24 0.95
N ALA A 841 -0.42 28.49 1.23
CA ALA A 841 0.48 29.54 1.66
C ALA A 841 1.14 29.22 3.02
N ALA A 842 0.39 28.67 3.98
CA ALA A 842 0.93 28.22 5.27
C ALA A 842 1.95 27.09 5.08
N LYS A 843 1.64 26.07 4.26
CA LYS A 843 2.57 24.98 3.94
C LYS A 843 3.86 25.50 3.26
N ALA A 844 3.73 26.46 2.33
CA ALA A 844 4.87 27.08 1.65
C ALA A 844 5.83 27.79 2.61
N GLN A 845 5.33 28.34 3.73
CA GLN A 845 6.17 28.96 4.76
C GLN A 845 7.07 27.94 5.46
N PHE A 846 6.69 26.66 5.50
CA PHE A 846 7.54 25.57 6.00
C PHE A 846 8.50 25.04 4.91
N SER A 847 8.13 25.13 3.64
CA SER A 847 8.90 24.62 2.49
C SER A 847 10.00 25.56 1.97
N ARG A 848 10.52 26.50 2.78
CA ARG A 848 11.48 27.58 2.40
C ARG A 848 12.74 27.16 1.63
N ASP A 849 13.07 25.86 1.56
CA ASP A 849 14.21 25.35 0.79
C ASP A 849 13.84 24.33 -0.30
N HIS A 850 12.60 24.33 -0.80
CA HIS A 850 12.12 23.37 -1.81
C HIS A 850 12.22 21.90 -1.34
N SER A 851 11.90 21.62 -0.08
CA SER A 851 11.84 20.25 0.45
C SER A 851 10.63 20.07 1.36
N ASP A 852 9.66 19.26 0.91
CA ASP A 852 8.49 18.88 1.70
C ASP A 852 8.89 18.08 2.95
N HIS A 853 9.96 17.28 2.86
CA HIS A 853 10.50 16.56 4.01
C HIS A 853 10.94 17.51 5.13
N LEU A 854 11.61 18.61 4.78
CA LEU A 854 12.03 19.61 5.77
C LEU A 854 10.85 20.47 6.26
N ALA A 855 9.80 20.61 5.45
CA ALA A 855 8.57 21.25 5.87
C ALA A 855 7.92 20.48 7.03
N ILE A 856 7.89 19.14 6.95
CA ILE A 856 7.41 18.27 8.05
C ILE A 856 8.25 18.46 9.32
N VAL A 857 9.59 18.51 9.19
CA VAL A 857 10.50 18.74 10.33
C VAL A 857 10.15 20.05 11.04
N ARG A 858 10.05 21.15 10.30
CA ARG A 858 9.74 22.49 10.86
C ARG A 858 8.36 22.55 11.48
N ALA A 859 7.37 21.96 10.81
CA ALA A 859 6.00 21.89 11.31
C ALA A 859 5.96 21.18 12.68
N TYR A 860 6.66 20.05 12.78
CA TYR A 860 6.79 19.28 14.02
C TYR A 860 7.56 20.02 15.10
N GLU A 861 8.70 20.63 14.79
CA GLU A 861 9.51 21.39 15.76
C GLU A 861 8.71 22.53 16.37
N GLY A 862 8.01 23.32 15.53
CA GLY A 862 7.15 24.40 16.01
C GLY A 862 5.96 23.89 16.83
N TRP A 863 5.35 22.76 16.46
CA TRP A 863 4.31 22.14 17.27
C TRP A 863 4.85 21.65 18.61
N ARG A 864 6.01 20.97 18.63
CA ARG A 864 6.66 20.46 19.84
C ARG A 864 6.97 21.59 20.82
N ASP A 865 7.44 22.72 20.31
CA ASP A 865 7.73 23.88 21.15
C ASP A 865 6.44 24.54 21.68
N ALA A 866 5.39 24.67 20.85
CA ALA A 866 4.08 25.15 21.30
C ALA A 866 3.40 24.20 22.32
N GLU A 867 3.59 22.89 22.18
CA GLU A 867 3.03 21.87 23.09
C GLU A 867 3.65 21.98 24.49
N LYS A 868 4.91 22.42 24.63
CA LYS A 868 5.52 22.70 25.95
C LYS A 868 4.76 23.78 26.72
N ASP A 869 4.21 24.75 25.98
CA ASP A 869 3.39 25.84 26.52
C ASP A 869 1.88 25.50 26.50
N LEU A 870 1.52 24.22 26.33
CA LEU A 870 0.14 23.72 26.20
C LEU A 870 -0.69 24.40 25.08
N SER A 871 -0.01 25.03 24.11
CA SER A 871 -0.62 25.76 22.99
C SER A 871 -0.51 25.01 21.66
N GLY A 872 -0.10 23.75 21.67
CA GLY A 872 0.13 22.98 20.44
C GLY A 872 -1.14 22.76 19.60
N TYR A 873 -2.33 22.72 20.21
CA TYR A 873 -3.60 22.72 19.47
C TYR A 873 -3.80 24.03 18.68
N GLU A 874 -3.56 25.18 19.31
CA GLU A 874 -3.68 26.49 18.66
C GLU A 874 -2.65 26.64 17.53
N TYR A 875 -1.42 26.18 17.75
CA TYR A 875 -0.38 26.13 16.72
C TYR A 875 -0.84 25.31 15.51
N CYS A 876 -1.41 24.14 15.75
CA CYS A 876 -1.92 23.27 14.70
C CYS A 876 -3.05 23.95 13.90
N TRP A 877 -4.01 24.55 14.61
CA TRP A 877 -5.13 25.26 14.01
C TRP A 877 -4.67 26.42 13.11
N ARG A 878 -3.76 27.27 13.60
CA ARG A 878 -3.26 28.44 12.87
C ARG A 878 -2.48 28.09 11.60
N ASN A 879 -1.84 26.93 11.58
CA ASN A 879 -0.96 26.50 10.49
C ASN A 879 -1.58 25.41 9.60
N PHE A 880 -2.87 25.09 9.77
CA PHE A 880 -3.56 24.03 9.04
C PHE A 880 -2.85 22.66 9.19
N ILE A 881 -2.45 22.31 10.40
CA ILE A 881 -1.80 21.05 10.74
C ILE A 881 -2.74 20.18 11.57
N SER A 882 -2.74 18.87 11.34
CA SER A 882 -3.46 17.91 12.18
C SER A 882 -2.73 17.66 13.50
N ALA A 883 -3.34 18.09 14.61
CA ALA A 883 -2.83 17.82 15.97
C ALA A 883 -2.72 16.31 16.25
N GLN A 884 -3.65 15.50 15.74
CA GLN A 884 -3.59 14.05 15.87
C GLN A 884 -2.41 13.46 15.10
N SER A 885 -2.15 13.94 13.88
CA SER A 885 -0.99 13.49 13.10
C SER A 885 0.32 13.82 13.81
N MET A 886 0.42 15.00 14.43
CA MET A 886 1.59 15.40 15.21
C MET A 886 1.84 14.49 16.42
N LYS A 887 0.78 14.15 17.17
CA LYS A 887 0.88 13.19 18.30
C LYS A 887 1.31 11.80 17.83
N VAL A 888 0.78 11.32 16.71
CA VAL A 888 1.20 10.02 16.13
C VAL A 888 2.66 10.07 15.66
N ILE A 889 3.08 11.18 15.02
CA ILE A 889 4.48 11.39 14.62
C ILE A 889 5.39 11.35 15.84
N ASP A 890 5.07 12.06 16.92
CA ASP A 890 5.84 12.01 18.18
C ASP A 890 5.92 10.60 18.76
N SER A 891 4.80 9.87 18.79
CA SER A 891 4.78 8.48 19.24
C SER A 891 5.65 7.56 18.38
N LEU A 892 5.61 7.70 17.06
CA LEU A 892 6.43 6.90 16.14
C LEU A 892 7.92 7.23 16.25
N ARG A 893 8.26 8.51 16.44
CA ARG A 893 9.65 8.92 16.69
C ARG A 893 10.22 8.22 17.92
N LYS A 894 9.46 8.16 19.02
CA LYS A 894 9.84 7.45 20.24
C LYS A 894 9.99 5.95 20.01
N GLU A 895 9.08 5.32 19.26
CA GLU A 895 9.16 3.89 18.89
C GLU A 895 10.42 3.61 18.07
N PHE A 896 10.65 4.35 16.99
CA PHE A 896 11.82 4.16 16.13
C PHE A 896 13.12 4.40 16.89
N TYR A 897 13.15 5.37 17.79
CA TYR A 897 14.27 5.57 18.69
C TYR A 897 14.48 4.36 19.63
N SER A 898 13.42 3.82 20.25
CA SER A 898 13.50 2.61 21.09
C SER A 898 14.07 1.43 20.32
N LEU A 899 13.54 1.19 19.11
CA LEU A 899 14.02 0.11 18.24
C LEU A 899 15.50 0.29 17.86
N LEU A 900 15.93 1.51 17.56
CA LEU A 900 17.34 1.79 17.29
C LEU A 900 18.24 1.59 18.51
N LYS A 901 17.72 1.89 19.70
CA LYS A 901 18.42 1.65 20.97
C LYS A 901 18.53 0.15 21.26
N GLU A 902 17.45 -0.61 21.08
CA GLU A 902 17.41 -2.07 21.25
C GLU A 902 18.33 -2.80 20.27
N THR A 903 18.44 -2.30 19.03
CA THR A 903 19.38 -2.83 18.03
C THR A 903 20.85 -2.47 18.31
N GLY A 904 21.10 -1.59 19.28
CA GLY A 904 22.44 -1.11 19.64
C GLY A 904 23.06 -0.17 18.61
N LEU A 905 22.27 0.38 17.69
CA LEU A 905 22.73 1.36 16.70
C LEU A 905 22.89 2.77 17.30
N VAL A 906 22.20 3.05 18.41
CA VAL A 906 22.17 4.37 19.03
C VAL A 906 22.39 4.25 20.53
N ASP A 907 23.35 5.02 21.04
CA ASP A 907 23.66 5.11 22.47
C ASP A 907 22.62 5.93 23.23
N SER A 908 22.63 5.85 24.57
CA SER A 908 21.68 6.58 25.42
C SER A 908 21.91 8.11 25.44
N ASN A 909 23.01 8.61 24.89
CA ASN A 909 23.33 10.04 24.93
C ASN A 909 22.84 10.80 23.67
N PRO A 910 21.81 11.66 23.79
CA PRO A 910 21.24 12.40 22.67
C PRO A 910 22.17 13.38 21.97
N SER A 911 23.23 13.85 22.63
CA SER A 911 24.15 14.80 22.02
C SER A 911 25.03 14.16 20.94
N ILE A 912 25.32 12.85 21.05
CA ILE A 912 26.25 12.16 20.15
C ILE A 912 25.59 11.96 18.78
N TYR A 913 24.40 11.35 18.76
CA TYR A 913 23.70 11.00 17.52
C TYR A 913 22.90 12.15 16.87
N ASN A 914 22.98 13.36 17.43
CA ASN A 914 22.38 14.58 16.85
C ASN A 914 23.39 15.69 16.57
N SER A 915 24.69 15.38 16.62
CA SER A 915 25.77 16.35 16.41
C SER A 915 25.62 17.15 15.10
N TRP A 916 25.01 16.55 14.06
CA TRP A 916 24.85 17.14 12.74
C TRP A 916 23.39 17.29 12.31
N SER A 917 22.43 17.26 13.25
CA SER A 917 20.99 17.36 12.96
C SER A 917 20.58 18.70 12.32
N TYR A 918 21.36 19.77 12.52
CA TYR A 918 21.11 21.08 11.90
C TYR A 918 21.76 21.25 10.52
N ASP A 919 22.61 20.31 10.07
CA ASP A 919 23.18 20.36 8.73
C ASP A 919 22.15 19.89 7.68
N ILE A 920 21.47 20.87 7.08
CA ILE A 920 20.45 20.66 6.06
C ILE A 920 20.99 19.86 4.86
N SER A 921 22.27 20.03 4.50
CA SER A 921 22.86 19.33 3.36
C SER A 921 23.05 17.85 3.66
N LEU A 922 23.47 17.52 4.88
CA LEU A 922 23.60 16.15 5.34
C LEU A 922 22.22 15.46 5.43
N VAL A 923 21.23 16.12 6.03
CA VAL A 923 19.85 15.58 6.13
C VAL A 923 19.30 15.28 4.74
N ARG A 924 19.46 16.19 3.77
CA ARG A 924 19.07 15.96 2.37
C ARG A 924 19.80 14.78 1.73
N ALA A 925 21.09 14.62 2.03
CA ALA A 925 21.86 13.49 1.53
C ALA A 925 21.28 12.17 2.07
N VAL A 926 21.00 12.09 3.38
CA VAL A 926 20.38 10.90 3.99
C VAL A 926 19.00 10.60 3.38
N VAL A 927 18.16 11.63 3.20
CA VAL A 927 16.85 11.47 2.52
C VAL A 927 17.02 10.94 1.09
N CYS A 928 17.95 11.51 0.33
CA CYS A 928 18.26 11.08 -1.04
C CYS A 928 18.71 9.62 -1.10
N TYR A 929 19.61 9.19 -0.21
CA TYR A 929 20.09 7.81 -0.14
C TYR A 929 19.01 6.83 0.35
N GLY A 930 18.08 7.28 1.20
CA GLY A 930 16.92 6.49 1.62
C GLY A 930 15.93 6.26 0.49
N LEU A 931 15.62 7.31 -0.30
CA LEU A 931 14.64 7.27 -1.38
C LEU A 931 15.21 6.77 -2.73
N TYR A 932 16.52 6.60 -2.85
CA TYR A 932 17.17 6.04 -4.03
C TYR A 932 16.59 4.66 -4.40
N PRO A 933 16.31 4.36 -5.69
CA PRO A 933 16.65 5.12 -6.91
C PRO A 933 15.58 6.13 -7.38
N GLY A 934 14.64 6.55 -6.53
CA GLY A 934 13.57 7.50 -6.85
C GLY A 934 14.07 8.93 -7.11
N ILE A 935 14.77 9.14 -8.22
CA ILE A 935 15.35 10.42 -8.62
C ILE A 935 14.55 11.01 -9.78
N CYS A 936 14.30 12.33 -9.73
CA CYS A 936 13.75 13.09 -10.84
C CYS A 936 14.71 14.22 -11.24
N SER A 937 14.78 14.54 -12.54
CA SER A 937 15.53 15.67 -13.06
C SER A 937 14.58 16.76 -13.54
N ILE A 938 14.75 17.98 -13.05
CA ILE A 938 13.95 19.14 -13.44
C ILE A 938 14.61 19.78 -14.65
N VAL A 939 13.85 19.92 -15.74
CA VAL A 939 14.31 20.59 -16.96
C VAL A 939 13.57 21.92 -17.08
N VAL A 940 14.25 23.01 -16.77
CA VAL A 940 13.76 24.35 -17.10
C VAL A 940 14.10 24.61 -18.56
N ARG A 941 13.08 24.65 -19.42
CA ARG A 941 13.25 25.19 -20.77
C ARG A 941 13.19 26.71 -20.65
N CYS A 942 14.35 27.36 -20.72
CA CYS A 942 14.39 28.78 -21.03
C CYS A 942 13.84 28.91 -22.46
N TYR A 943 12.64 29.49 -22.59
CA TYR A 943 12.06 29.87 -23.86
C TYR A 943 12.58 31.23 -24.30
#